data_AF-U1KK96-F1
#
_entry.id   AF-U1KK96-F1
#
_cell.length_a   1.000
_cell.length_b   1.000
_cell.length_c   1.000
_cell.angle_alpha   90.00
_cell.angle_beta   90.00
_cell.angle_gamma   90.00
#
_symmetry.space_group_name_H-M   'P 1'
#
loop_
_entity.id
_entity.type
_entity.pdbx_description
1 polymer ?
#
loop_
_entity_poly.entity_id
_entity_poly.type
_entity_poly.pdbx_seq_one_letter_code
_entity_poly.pdbx_strand_id
1 'polypeptide(L)'
;MSNKIRVSAIAAAVSMAVLSSSAMAAPELGKLVQPEVAGVTQYSVTKTAVSKTRYIIELEDAPLATYRGEISGLAATSALATGDSKINLHSKSARQYGSYLKAKQLQVAQSIANASGTKVTQTFDTLFNGLVVEGKAGQLDSLRSVPGVKKVFLDTEFHALMDASIDVIKGVEAWESLGGRSAAGKGIKVAVIDSGIRPENPMFSDEGFVAPEFTDEQKAYLSSNPDYCRSDAGDASFCNNKLIVARSFTPTPSGLHPDEYMTPLGYDAHGTHVAGTAVGNPVEITYQGTDVAISGVAPAAYLMAYKALWHRENGRASGMTSALMGALDAAVKDGADVINNSWGGGAGANPASSAYGGLFKAAEEAGVVVVTAAGNDGNGAQTIGCPSCIESGITVANTQTGRFFSQVIDIDGVSYLSSEGSNSLLKETLELPIVAAHFQEPENFEGCNEYAEGVSFANSVALVSRGACAFSAKAKNAAAAGAEAIIIHNNRPGGAMGMSMDDATIPASALSQEDGEAVVALLKQAEESIVATLDPQVTKTVLTKFTDAVNSSSSRGPNGEPSFLKPDIAAPGTDILSAYSPDEGNGITFRAISGTSMASPHVAGAAALMKQAHPEWNAIEIKTALMSTSKMEGLHKEDGETKADAFDVGAGRLDVPSALDAAVTFKHGSFADPNCLSACSFTNTLKNMGEEAGEWTAKVVTDMDGAVVTVSPSTLALEAGEEAEFNLDIDTSFNAQKGWNFGHVVWTHTTGKVAHLPYAIYDNEASDAYVLNATVESNSANSYTPTKAAVTFENAVFDSEFSVAVKLEEGAEFLKGADVSQSVTGGEGQVSVDHVSNTINWTGAVDKASFDIVEKVNLGNFTLSDKGLNPYACTGECDEFGATFNAEFTFAGKEYTSFTVSDNGFIAVGSDADLTLGHTPTALPDGTAPNGIIAPLWSDFDLEGGATGGGHLYVAVSTNQDTGQKTHIVEWNKVKVYGDDSGNEYTFQAIIVGGTDQISFNYIDVPALPASYNAGVESVNGKIGSELTSVPTGLGMGTGYSIESVQGGIVELNYQIVANNRSNYTADDVVVTDEEQALNINVLANDLGESRFKMEAHASSSAATETEEFLVKKGVRLEANLQTSSVTVVSAPSNGTATVKDDGTIDYVPSSGFAGADSFTYTVRDASGLKSDETTVEVTVNDTIADVTPVTLPESNSSSSGSLAWLALLAAPFAALRRRKQK
;
A
#
# COMPACT_ATOMS: atom_id res chain seq x y z
N MET A 1 19.25 -36.99 -57.88
CA MET A 1 19.29 -38.46 -58.06
C MET A 1 18.69 -39.14 -56.82
N SER A 2 18.69 -40.47 -56.72
CA SER A 2 18.08 -41.30 -55.66
C SER A 2 18.17 -40.70 -54.24
N ASN A 3 17.09 -40.71 -53.43
CA ASN A 3 16.50 -41.87 -52.72
C ASN A 3 17.53 -42.59 -51.83
N LYS A 4 17.23 -43.03 -50.59
CA LYS A 4 16.13 -42.85 -49.62
C LYS A 4 16.52 -43.68 -48.36
N ILE A 5 15.62 -43.80 -47.36
CA ILE A 5 15.68 -44.77 -46.21
C ILE A 5 16.72 -44.35 -45.14
N ARG A 6 16.37 -44.03 -43.87
CA ARG A 6 15.58 -44.71 -42.80
C ARG A 6 16.35 -45.91 -42.18
N VAL A 7 16.31 -46.21 -40.87
CA VAL A 7 15.48 -45.71 -39.75
C VAL A 7 16.18 -45.99 -38.39
N SER A 8 15.83 -45.24 -37.33
CA SER A 8 15.80 -45.51 -35.86
C SER A 8 16.82 -46.43 -35.15
N ALA A 9 17.13 -46.27 -33.84
CA ALA A 9 16.98 -45.17 -32.85
C ALA A 9 17.67 -45.58 -31.51
N ILE A 10 17.59 -44.71 -30.48
CA ILE A 10 17.80 -44.96 -29.03
C ILE A 10 19.26 -45.24 -28.59
N ALA A 11 19.85 -44.31 -27.84
CA ALA A 11 20.34 -44.51 -26.46
C ALA A 11 21.02 -43.26 -25.83
N ALA A 12 20.97 -43.23 -24.50
CA ALA A 12 21.82 -42.59 -23.48
C ALA A 12 23.30 -42.26 -23.81
N ALA A 13 24.04 -41.43 -23.06
CA ALA A 13 23.72 -40.43 -22.01
C ALA A 13 25.01 -39.68 -21.56
N VAL A 14 24.83 -38.59 -20.79
CA VAL A 14 25.73 -38.00 -19.74
C VAL A 14 27.24 -37.79 -20.04
N SER A 15 27.60 -36.50 -19.95
CA SER A 15 28.85 -35.85 -19.49
C SER A 15 30.05 -36.70 -19.01
N MET A 16 31.26 -36.29 -19.39
CA MET A 16 32.15 -35.49 -18.50
C MET A 16 33.41 -34.94 -19.24
N ALA A 17 34.09 -33.98 -18.61
CA ALA A 17 35.17 -33.13 -19.15
C ALA A 17 36.59 -33.75 -19.04
N VAL A 18 37.66 -32.90 -19.09
CA VAL A 18 38.88 -32.89 -18.22
C VAL A 18 40.22 -32.57 -18.95
N LEU A 19 40.81 -31.40 -18.63
CA LEU A 19 42.25 -30.98 -18.68
C LEU A 19 42.99 -30.97 -20.05
N SER A 20 44.14 -30.30 -20.29
CA SER A 20 45.22 -29.64 -19.47
C SER A 20 45.86 -28.45 -20.26
N SER A 21 46.97 -27.74 -19.95
CA SER A 21 48.08 -27.87 -18.97
C SER A 21 48.89 -26.55 -18.69
N SER A 22 49.65 -26.54 -17.59
CA SER A 22 51.05 -26.03 -17.43
C SER A 22 51.46 -24.54 -17.63
N ALA A 23 51.36 -23.73 -16.56
CA ALA A 23 52.44 -23.27 -15.65
C ALA A 23 53.83 -22.71 -16.10
N MET A 24 54.29 -21.70 -15.32
CA MET A 24 55.67 -21.41 -14.80
C MET A 24 56.53 -20.22 -15.31
N ALA A 25 57.21 -19.61 -14.31
CA ALA A 25 58.48 -18.85 -14.31
C ALA A 25 58.48 -17.31 -14.49
N ALA A 26 59.28 -16.64 -13.63
CA ALA A 26 59.65 -15.22 -13.67
C ALA A 26 61.15 -15.05 -13.32
N PRO A 27 61.83 -14.00 -13.81
CA PRO A 27 62.98 -13.44 -13.06
C PRO A 27 63.23 -11.91 -13.18
N GLU A 28 63.68 -11.32 -12.06
CA GLU A 28 64.66 -10.21 -11.91
C GLU A 28 64.47 -8.80 -12.56
N LEU A 29 65.20 -7.72 -12.18
CA LEU A 29 65.59 -7.17 -10.84
C LEU A 29 66.25 -5.76 -10.95
N GLY A 30 65.60 -4.69 -10.46
CA GLY A 30 66.20 -3.35 -10.23
C GLY A 30 66.38 -2.44 -11.47
N LYS A 31 66.70 -1.14 -11.35
CA LYS A 31 67.13 -0.31 -10.19
C LYS A 31 66.78 1.21 -10.35
N LEU A 32 66.35 1.82 -9.24
CA LEU A 32 66.68 3.19 -8.75
C LEU A 32 66.66 4.42 -9.68
N VAL A 33 65.74 5.37 -9.41
CA VAL A 33 66.07 6.75 -8.96
C VAL A 33 65.02 7.25 -7.95
N GLN A 34 65.49 7.86 -6.85
CA GLN A 34 64.83 8.86 -5.99
C GLN A 34 65.90 9.94 -5.70
N PRO A 35 65.59 11.17 -5.23
CA PRO A 35 64.38 11.68 -4.57
C PRO A 35 63.70 12.77 -5.47
N GLU A 36 62.93 13.79 -5.05
CA GLU A 36 62.72 14.44 -3.76
C GLU A 36 61.41 15.27 -3.77
N VAL A 37 60.60 15.16 -2.71
CA VAL A 37 59.51 16.13 -2.42
C VAL A 37 59.60 16.48 -0.93
N ALA A 38 59.96 17.73 -0.63
CA ALA A 38 59.99 18.25 0.73
C ALA A 38 58.55 18.37 1.27
N GLY A 39 58.34 17.96 2.52
CA GLY A 39 57.00 17.86 3.10
C GLY A 39 56.35 19.22 3.42
N VAL A 40 55.02 19.23 3.39
CA VAL A 40 54.17 20.19 4.10
C VAL A 40 53.47 19.44 5.23
N THR A 41 53.35 20.08 6.39
CA THR A 41 52.93 19.44 7.65
C THR A 41 51.50 18.90 7.59
N GLN A 42 51.28 17.68 8.09
CA GLN A 42 49.93 17.23 8.42
C GLN A 42 49.31 18.15 9.49
N TYR A 43 48.17 18.75 9.19
CA TYR A 43 47.20 19.14 10.21
C TYR A 43 46.21 18.00 10.36
N SER A 44 46.36 17.20 11.42
CA SER A 44 45.29 16.33 11.87
C SER A 44 44.16 17.21 12.40
N VAL A 45 42.97 17.08 11.84
CA VAL A 45 41.72 17.57 12.43
C VAL A 45 40.79 16.38 12.57
N THR A 46 40.87 15.69 13.71
CA THR A 46 39.93 14.65 14.09
C THR A 46 38.53 15.25 14.22
N LYS A 47 37.65 15.01 13.25
CA LYS A 47 36.21 15.27 13.36
C LYS A 47 35.51 13.97 13.79
N THR A 48 35.60 13.64 15.08
CA THR A 48 34.74 12.61 15.68
C THR A 48 33.32 13.17 15.79
N ALA A 49 32.53 13.00 14.74
CA ALA A 49 31.10 13.28 14.78
C ALA A 49 30.40 12.15 15.55
N VAL A 50 30.42 12.23 16.89
CA VAL A 50 29.67 11.30 17.75
C VAL A 50 28.19 11.49 17.43
N SER A 51 27.58 10.50 16.76
CA SER A 51 26.13 10.42 16.66
C SER A 51 25.55 10.33 18.06
N LYS A 52 24.62 11.22 18.40
CA LYS A 52 23.89 11.18 19.67
C LYS A 52 22.52 10.63 19.38
N THR A 53 22.21 9.46 19.95
CA THR A 53 20.85 8.93 19.98
C THR A 53 19.94 9.97 20.63
N ARG A 54 18.85 10.33 19.96
CA ARG A 54 17.84 11.26 20.49
C ARG A 54 16.53 10.52 20.69
N TYR A 55 15.89 10.79 21.82
CA TYR A 55 14.62 10.19 22.18
C TYR A 55 13.53 11.26 22.28
N ILE A 56 12.37 10.96 21.73
CA ILE A 56 11.16 11.79 21.79
C ILE A 56 10.26 11.19 22.86
N ILE A 57 9.89 12.00 23.85
CA ILE A 57 9.20 11.56 25.06
C ILE A 57 7.81 12.21 25.11
N GLU A 58 6.76 11.39 25.08
CA GLU A 58 5.36 11.80 25.29
C GLU A 58 5.04 11.82 26.78
N LEU A 59 4.24 12.79 27.24
CA LEU A 59 3.83 12.94 28.64
C LEU A 59 2.34 12.58 28.86
N GLU A 60 1.96 12.39 30.12
CA GLU A 60 0.60 11.97 30.52
C GLU A 60 -0.50 13.02 30.26
N ASP A 61 -0.24 14.31 30.48
CA ASP A 61 -1.23 15.38 30.24
C ASP A 61 -1.47 15.61 28.74
N ALA A 62 -2.69 15.93 28.33
CA ALA A 62 -3.03 16.21 26.93
C ALA A 62 -2.32 17.48 26.37
N PRO A 63 -2.01 17.56 25.07
CA PRO A 63 -1.56 18.80 24.44
C PRO A 63 -2.68 19.84 24.30
N LEU A 64 -2.32 21.12 24.08
CA LEU A 64 -3.29 22.22 23.95
C LEU A 64 -4.39 21.98 22.90
N ALA A 65 -4.04 21.31 21.80
CA ALA A 65 -4.97 21.05 20.70
C ALA A 65 -6.07 20.02 21.02
N THR A 66 -5.87 19.14 22.02
CA THR A 66 -6.83 18.06 22.32
C THR A 66 -7.45 18.12 23.74
N TYR A 67 -6.92 18.97 24.63
CA TYR A 67 -7.45 19.12 26.00
C TYR A 67 -8.93 19.58 26.05
N ARG A 68 -9.77 18.83 26.77
CA ARG A 68 -11.24 19.00 26.88
C ARG A 68 -11.70 19.70 28.15
N GLY A 69 -10.80 20.07 29.07
CA GLY A 69 -11.15 20.75 30.33
C GLY A 69 -11.23 19.83 31.56
N GLU A 70 -10.58 18.68 31.50
CA GLU A 70 -10.63 17.58 32.48
C GLU A 70 -10.02 17.96 33.85
N ILE A 71 -9.15 18.97 33.91
CA ILE A 71 -8.48 19.40 35.14
C ILE A 71 -9.26 20.55 35.79
N SER A 72 -9.76 20.30 37.00
CA SER A 72 -10.52 21.26 37.80
C SER A 72 -9.81 22.61 37.94
N GLY A 73 -10.43 23.66 37.37
CA GLY A 73 -9.90 25.03 37.35
C GLY A 73 -9.23 25.47 36.03
N LEU A 74 -9.06 24.56 35.06
CA LEU A 74 -8.51 24.83 33.73
C LEU A 74 -9.54 24.48 32.65
N ALA A 75 -10.13 25.48 32.01
CA ALA A 75 -11.14 25.28 30.96
C ALA A 75 -10.53 24.73 29.66
N ALA A 76 -11.35 24.05 28.85
CA ALA A 76 -11.00 23.44 27.58
C ALA A 76 -10.27 24.38 26.60
N THR A 77 -9.49 23.78 25.69
CA THR A 77 -8.70 24.52 24.69
C THR A 77 -8.82 23.97 23.27
N SER A 78 -9.20 22.70 23.09
CA SER A 78 -9.44 22.11 21.76
C SER A 78 -10.66 22.71 21.07
N ALA A 79 -10.60 22.87 19.74
CA ALA A 79 -11.67 23.49 18.95
C ALA A 79 -12.97 22.65 19.02
N LEU A 80 -12.82 21.32 18.97
CA LEU A 80 -13.91 20.35 19.15
C LEU A 80 -14.62 20.46 20.51
N ALA A 81 -13.94 20.91 21.57
CA ALA A 81 -14.54 21.11 22.90
C ALA A 81 -15.19 22.49 23.09
N THR A 82 -14.77 23.50 22.31
CA THR A 82 -15.35 24.85 22.35
C THR A 82 -16.46 25.05 21.33
N GLY A 83 -16.52 24.23 20.28
CA GLY A 83 -17.42 24.39 19.14
C GLY A 83 -16.89 25.37 18.08
N ASP A 84 -15.59 25.70 18.11
CA ASP A 84 -14.94 26.55 17.11
C ASP A 84 -14.47 25.70 15.91
N SER A 85 -14.44 26.27 14.70
CA SER A 85 -13.90 25.58 13.51
C SER A 85 -12.36 25.57 13.42
N LYS A 86 -11.67 26.26 14.36
CA LYS A 86 -10.20 26.29 14.48
C LYS A 86 -9.78 26.67 15.91
N ILE A 87 -8.67 26.13 16.42
CA ILE A 87 -8.21 26.40 17.79
C ILE A 87 -7.73 27.84 17.99
N ASN A 88 -8.20 28.47 19.08
CA ASN A 88 -7.69 29.77 19.53
C ASN A 88 -6.56 29.60 20.58
N LEU A 89 -5.32 29.40 20.09
CA LEU A 89 -4.10 29.32 20.90
C LEU A 89 -3.79 30.62 21.69
N HIS A 90 -4.46 31.73 21.35
CA HIS A 90 -4.33 33.02 22.02
C HIS A 90 -5.48 33.32 22.99
N SER A 91 -6.34 32.34 23.26
CA SER A 91 -7.38 32.41 24.27
C SER A 91 -6.80 32.49 25.69
N LYS A 92 -7.65 32.86 26.67
CA LYS A 92 -7.25 32.86 28.08
C LYS A 92 -7.02 31.44 28.60
N SER A 93 -7.86 30.47 28.21
CA SER A 93 -7.71 29.06 28.56
C SER A 93 -6.40 28.49 28.00
N ALA A 94 -6.09 28.70 26.71
CA ALA A 94 -4.84 28.23 26.10
C ALA A 94 -3.60 28.73 26.84
N ARG A 95 -3.51 30.03 27.16
CA ARG A 95 -2.40 30.56 27.97
C ARG A 95 -2.32 29.96 29.38
N GLN A 96 -3.45 29.70 30.03
CA GLN A 96 -3.47 29.09 31.36
C GLN A 96 -3.05 27.61 31.32
N TYR A 97 -3.53 26.85 30.32
CA TYR A 97 -3.20 25.43 30.18
C TYR A 97 -1.75 25.21 29.71
N GLY A 98 -1.27 25.97 28.72
CA GLY A 98 0.13 25.92 28.29
C GLY A 98 1.11 26.29 29.41
N SER A 99 0.72 27.19 30.31
CA SER A 99 1.51 27.49 31.53
C SER A 99 1.56 26.31 32.51
N TYR A 100 0.49 25.51 32.59
CA TYR A 100 0.44 24.28 33.38
C TYR A 100 1.30 23.17 32.73
N LEU A 101 1.15 22.92 31.43
CA LEU A 101 1.97 21.95 30.70
C LEU A 101 3.46 22.25 30.83
N LYS A 102 3.86 23.51 30.65
CA LYS A 102 5.27 23.93 30.79
C LYS A 102 5.82 23.72 32.20
N ALA A 103 4.98 23.82 33.25
CA ALA A 103 5.37 23.50 34.62
C ALA A 103 5.55 21.97 34.84
N LYS A 104 4.68 21.14 34.27
CA LYS A 104 4.82 19.66 34.27
C LYS A 104 6.05 19.20 33.49
N GLN A 105 6.24 19.72 32.28
CA GLN A 105 7.42 19.48 31.44
C GLN A 105 8.73 19.79 32.18
N LEU A 106 8.80 20.90 32.91
CA LEU A 106 9.97 21.25 33.73
C LEU A 106 10.21 20.30 34.92
N GLN A 107 9.18 19.65 35.46
CA GLN A 107 9.32 18.63 36.49
C GLN A 107 9.84 17.31 35.90
N VAL A 108 9.22 16.82 34.81
CA VAL A 108 9.65 15.58 34.16
C VAL A 108 11.06 15.72 33.56
N ALA A 109 11.40 16.87 32.98
CA ALA A 109 12.75 17.19 32.51
C ALA A 109 13.81 17.09 33.62
N GLN A 110 13.49 17.50 34.85
CA GLN A 110 14.39 17.36 36.01
C GLN A 110 14.51 15.89 36.44
N SER A 111 13.41 15.13 36.46
CA SER A 111 13.44 13.69 36.73
C SER A 111 14.30 12.92 35.71
N ILE A 112 14.11 13.19 34.42
CA ILE A 112 14.90 12.59 33.33
C ILE A 112 16.39 12.94 33.48
N ALA A 113 16.74 14.21 33.68
CA ALA A 113 18.13 14.64 33.83
C ALA A 113 18.81 13.98 35.05
N ASN A 114 18.07 13.79 36.15
CA ASN A 114 18.56 13.09 37.34
C ASN A 114 18.72 11.57 37.13
N ALA A 115 17.84 10.93 36.36
CA ALA A 115 17.85 9.49 36.13
C ALA A 115 18.88 9.04 35.07
N SER A 116 19.05 9.83 34.02
CA SER A 116 19.74 9.41 32.78
C SER A 116 20.95 10.28 32.40
N GLY A 117 21.13 11.44 33.05
CA GLY A 117 22.16 12.44 32.69
C GLY A 117 21.91 13.17 31.38
N THR A 118 20.78 12.90 30.70
CA THR A 118 20.44 13.46 29.39
C THR A 118 20.04 14.94 29.47
N LYS A 119 20.16 15.63 28.34
CA LYS A 119 19.78 17.05 28.20
C LYS A 119 18.54 17.17 27.32
N VAL A 120 17.50 17.84 27.82
CA VAL A 120 16.38 18.29 26.98
C VAL A 120 16.87 19.31 25.94
N THR A 121 16.58 19.04 24.67
CA THR A 121 16.92 19.91 23.52
C THR A 121 15.71 20.66 22.98
N GLN A 122 14.52 20.05 23.02
CA GLN A 122 13.26 20.64 22.54
C GLN A 122 12.09 20.29 23.46
N THR A 123 11.02 21.07 23.38
CA THR A 123 9.77 20.86 24.12
C THR A 123 8.57 21.19 23.23
N PHE A 124 7.58 20.30 23.16
CA PHE A 124 6.33 20.49 22.43
C PHE A 124 5.18 20.66 23.43
N ASP A 125 4.21 21.53 23.13
CA ASP A 125 3.04 21.77 23.99
C ASP A 125 1.69 21.88 23.23
N THR A 126 1.69 22.00 21.89
CA THR A 126 0.47 22.30 21.12
C THR A 126 -0.08 21.12 20.34
N LEU A 127 0.71 20.46 19.48
CA LEU A 127 0.29 19.23 18.80
C LEU A 127 0.68 17.96 19.56
N PHE A 128 1.71 18.05 20.40
CA PHE A 128 2.26 16.97 21.21
C PHE A 128 2.65 17.57 22.56
N ASN A 129 2.45 16.85 23.67
CA ASN A 129 2.95 17.27 24.96
C ASN A 129 4.18 16.43 25.29
N GLY A 130 5.37 16.99 25.11
CA GLY A 130 6.58 16.17 25.12
C GLY A 130 7.91 16.89 25.11
N LEU A 131 8.96 16.09 25.24
CA LEU A 131 10.36 16.51 25.37
C LEU A 131 11.23 15.74 24.37
N VAL A 132 12.21 16.38 23.76
CA VAL A 132 13.29 15.68 23.04
C VAL A 132 14.54 15.71 23.92
N VAL A 133 15.22 14.57 24.08
CA VAL A 133 16.45 14.45 24.87
C VAL A 133 17.60 13.86 24.07
N GLU A 134 18.80 14.41 24.24
CA GLU A 134 20.05 13.79 23.80
C GLU A 134 20.55 12.79 24.83
N GLY A 135 20.75 11.53 24.43
CA GLY A 135 21.26 10.46 25.28
C GLY A 135 22.24 9.53 24.59
N LYS A 136 22.42 8.35 25.19
CA LYS A 136 23.14 7.20 24.63
C LYS A 136 22.13 6.20 24.05
N ALA A 137 22.60 5.32 23.16
CA ALA A 137 21.87 4.11 22.80
C ALA A 137 21.51 3.27 24.06
N GLY A 138 20.46 2.45 23.96
CA GLY A 138 19.98 1.60 25.05
C GLY A 138 19.32 2.30 26.25
N GLN A 139 19.06 3.62 26.20
CA GLN A 139 18.41 4.32 27.33
C GLN A 139 16.87 4.27 27.31
N LEU A 140 16.24 3.64 26.31
CA LEU A 140 14.82 3.78 26.00
C LEU A 140 13.90 3.37 27.17
N ASP A 141 14.09 2.20 27.78
CA ASP A 141 13.27 1.76 28.93
C ASP A 141 13.56 2.54 30.22
N SER A 142 14.80 3.03 30.39
CA SER A 142 15.14 3.91 31.51
C SER A 142 14.35 5.23 31.45
N LEU A 143 14.08 5.73 30.24
CA LEU A 143 13.25 6.91 29.99
C LEU A 143 11.75 6.57 30.13
N ARG A 144 11.28 5.42 29.64
CA ARG A 144 9.90 4.93 29.88
C ARG A 144 9.57 4.81 31.37
N SER A 145 10.56 4.50 32.21
CA SER A 145 10.38 4.30 33.65
C SER A 145 10.15 5.58 34.47
N VAL A 146 10.30 6.78 33.87
CA VAL A 146 10.20 8.06 34.58
C VAL A 146 8.74 8.46 34.81
N PRO A 147 8.28 8.71 36.06
CA PRO A 147 6.90 9.13 36.32
C PRO A 147 6.52 10.42 35.57
N GLY A 148 5.35 10.42 34.93
CA GLY A 148 4.91 11.49 34.03
C GLY A 148 5.19 11.22 32.54
N VAL A 149 5.99 10.21 32.21
CA VAL A 149 6.22 9.74 30.82
C VAL A 149 5.16 8.73 30.43
N LYS A 150 4.51 8.98 29.29
CA LYS A 150 3.51 8.10 28.68
C LYS A 150 4.12 7.16 27.65
N LYS A 151 5.04 7.64 26.81
CA LYS A 151 5.69 6.84 25.75
C LYS A 151 7.04 7.45 25.35
N VAL A 152 7.91 6.64 24.74
CA VAL A 152 9.22 7.06 24.21
C VAL A 152 9.39 6.50 22.81
N PHE A 153 9.87 7.33 21.88
CA PHE A 153 10.12 7.05 20.47
C PHE A 153 11.57 7.44 20.08
N LEU A 154 12.04 6.94 18.93
CA LEU A 154 13.35 7.28 18.36
C LEU A 154 13.24 8.44 17.33
N ASP A 155 14.32 9.19 17.15
CA ASP A 155 14.45 10.28 16.18
C ASP A 155 15.08 9.77 14.86
N THR A 156 14.27 9.55 13.83
CA THR A 156 14.59 8.85 12.57
C THR A 156 14.55 9.78 11.34
N GLU A 157 14.85 9.26 10.14
CA GLU A 157 15.07 10.03 8.89
C GLU A 157 14.01 9.73 7.79
N PHE A 158 13.70 10.73 6.93
CA PHE A 158 12.57 10.75 5.96
C PHE A 158 13.00 11.37 4.61
N HIS A 159 12.40 11.00 3.45
CA HIS A 159 12.82 11.43 2.08
C HIS A 159 11.67 11.95 1.15
N ALA A 160 11.96 12.33 -0.12
CA ALA A 160 11.16 13.26 -0.95
C ALA A 160 11.09 12.93 -2.50
N LEU A 161 9.89 12.90 -3.18
CA LEU A 161 9.62 12.38 -4.57
C LEU A 161 8.39 13.03 -5.34
N MET A 162 8.44 13.38 -6.66
CA MET A 162 7.67 14.51 -7.32
C MET A 162 7.29 14.24 -8.82
N ASP A 163 6.23 14.55 -9.65
CA ASP A 163 4.93 15.33 -9.71
C ASP A 163 4.01 15.08 -10.96
N ALA A 164 2.66 15.31 -10.94
CA ALA A 164 1.82 15.82 -12.07
C ALA A 164 0.36 16.28 -11.78
N SER A 165 -0.38 16.91 -12.73
CA SER A 165 -1.88 17.11 -12.64
C SER A 165 -2.69 17.84 -13.74
N ILE A 166 -2.63 19.19 -13.84
CA ILE A 166 -3.79 20.06 -13.50
C ILE A 166 -5.11 19.79 -14.24
N ASP A 167 -5.07 19.55 -15.54
CA ASP A 167 -6.28 19.34 -16.35
C ASP A 167 -7.07 18.10 -15.87
N VAL A 168 -6.38 17.07 -15.38
CA VAL A 168 -6.97 15.78 -14.97
C VAL A 168 -7.82 15.89 -13.69
N ILE A 169 -7.51 16.84 -12.81
CA ILE A 169 -8.30 17.13 -11.59
C ILE A 169 -9.38 18.21 -11.81
N LYS A 170 -9.60 18.65 -13.06
CA LYS A 170 -10.51 19.73 -13.47
C LYS A 170 -10.28 21.06 -12.74
N GLY A 171 -9.03 21.41 -12.46
CA GLY A 171 -8.69 22.62 -11.69
C GLY A 171 -9.27 23.92 -12.29
N VAL A 172 -9.39 24.00 -13.61
CA VAL A 172 -9.95 25.16 -14.31
C VAL A 172 -11.43 25.39 -13.99
N GLU A 173 -12.25 24.33 -14.00
CA GLU A 173 -13.69 24.41 -13.68
C GLU A 173 -13.90 24.83 -12.21
N ALA A 174 -13.08 24.29 -11.30
CA ALA A 174 -13.09 24.64 -9.88
C ALA A 174 -12.69 26.11 -9.63
N TRP A 175 -11.85 26.71 -10.48
CA TRP A 175 -11.52 28.12 -10.37
C TRP A 175 -12.68 29.04 -10.79
N GLU A 176 -13.52 28.64 -11.75
CA GLU A 176 -14.62 29.50 -12.23
C GLU A 176 -15.70 29.74 -11.15
N SER A 177 -16.01 28.72 -10.34
CA SER A 177 -16.96 28.85 -9.22
C SER A 177 -16.44 29.77 -8.10
N LEU A 178 -15.11 29.85 -7.91
CA LEU A 178 -14.44 30.67 -6.90
C LEU A 178 -14.07 32.09 -7.38
N GLY A 179 -14.66 32.56 -8.49
CA GLY A 179 -14.43 33.90 -9.03
C GLY A 179 -13.25 34.02 -10.01
N GLY A 180 -12.77 32.88 -10.53
CA GLY A 180 -11.70 32.78 -11.51
C GLY A 180 -10.33 32.46 -10.91
N ARG A 181 -9.38 32.07 -11.79
CA ARG A 181 -8.01 31.62 -11.41
C ARG A 181 -7.26 32.58 -10.50
N SER A 182 -7.50 33.89 -10.58
CA SER A 182 -6.85 34.90 -9.72
C SER A 182 -7.49 35.08 -8.33
N ALA A 183 -8.57 34.34 -8.03
CA ALA A 183 -9.24 34.33 -6.73
C ALA A 183 -9.19 32.97 -6.01
N ALA A 184 -8.75 31.91 -6.70
CA ALA A 184 -8.72 30.54 -6.19
C ALA A 184 -7.65 30.33 -5.10
N GLY A 185 -8.09 30.06 -3.87
CA GLY A 185 -7.28 29.97 -2.64
C GLY A 185 -7.21 31.26 -1.83
N LYS A 186 -7.86 32.34 -2.27
CA LYS A 186 -7.63 33.70 -1.73
C LYS A 186 -7.96 33.80 -0.25
N GLY A 187 -6.97 34.18 0.54
CA GLY A 187 -7.08 34.36 1.99
C GLY A 187 -6.56 33.18 2.82
N ILE A 188 -6.50 32.00 2.22
CA ILE A 188 -6.11 30.75 2.88
C ILE A 188 -4.59 30.64 2.95
N LYS A 189 -4.08 30.04 4.04
CA LYS A 189 -2.64 29.88 4.30
C LYS A 189 -2.24 28.41 4.18
N VAL A 190 -1.39 28.09 3.20
CA VAL A 190 -0.87 26.74 2.98
C VAL A 190 0.58 26.67 3.43
N ALA A 191 0.88 25.75 4.36
CA ALA A 191 2.22 25.46 4.83
C ALA A 191 2.80 24.25 4.10
N VAL A 192 4.06 24.39 3.67
CA VAL A 192 4.86 23.34 3.03
C VAL A 192 6.02 23.00 3.97
N ILE A 193 6.03 21.77 4.49
CA ILE A 193 7.08 21.25 5.37
C ILE A 193 7.98 20.33 4.55
N ASP A 194 9.19 20.80 4.23
CA ASP A 194 9.97 20.23 3.12
C ASP A 194 11.46 20.65 3.15
N SER A 195 12.17 20.64 2.01
CA SER A 195 13.60 20.96 1.82
C SER A 195 13.93 22.46 1.65
N GLY A 196 12.91 23.33 1.67
CA GLY A 196 13.06 24.78 1.57
C GLY A 196 12.37 25.37 0.34
N ILE A 197 12.66 26.64 0.04
CA ILE A 197 11.97 27.42 -1.00
C ILE A 197 12.94 28.32 -1.78
N ARG A 198 12.67 28.53 -3.08
CA ARG A 198 13.26 29.60 -3.93
C ARG A 198 12.28 30.78 -4.06
N PRO A 199 12.28 31.77 -3.14
CA PRO A 199 11.33 32.90 -3.21
C PRO A 199 11.49 33.76 -4.47
N GLU A 200 12.62 33.65 -5.18
CA GLU A 200 12.90 34.35 -6.44
C GLU A 200 12.24 33.73 -7.67
N ASN A 201 11.65 32.53 -7.58
CA ASN A 201 10.95 31.91 -8.71
C ASN A 201 9.65 32.68 -9.03
N PRO A 202 9.33 32.98 -10.31
CA PRO A 202 8.11 33.69 -10.70
C PRO A 202 6.79 33.15 -10.12
N MET A 203 6.69 31.84 -9.83
CA MET A 203 5.50 31.26 -9.17
C MET A 203 5.28 31.77 -7.73
N PHE A 204 6.26 32.43 -7.11
CA PHE A 204 6.17 33.02 -5.76
C PHE A 204 6.27 34.55 -5.75
N SER A 205 6.10 35.18 -6.92
CA SER A 205 5.90 36.63 -7.04
C SER A 205 4.75 37.10 -6.13
N ASP A 206 4.85 38.30 -5.58
CA ASP A 206 3.77 38.91 -4.81
C ASP A 206 2.95 39.95 -5.59
N GLU A 207 3.10 39.96 -6.92
CA GLU A 207 2.25 40.77 -7.80
C GLU A 207 0.77 40.38 -7.62
N GLY A 208 -0.06 41.37 -7.27
CA GLY A 208 -1.48 41.18 -6.97
C GLY A 208 -1.79 40.75 -5.53
N PHE A 209 -0.78 40.42 -4.73
CA PHE A 209 -0.96 40.09 -3.30
C PHE A 209 -0.92 41.33 -2.41
N VAL A 210 -1.60 41.21 -1.27
CA VAL A 210 -1.55 42.16 -0.14
C VAL A 210 -1.18 41.33 1.09
N ALA A 211 -0.31 41.84 1.96
CA ALA A 211 0.05 41.14 3.19
C ALA A 211 -1.22 40.72 3.97
N PRO A 212 -1.29 39.48 4.49
CA PRO A 212 -2.45 39.02 5.24
C PRO A 212 -2.61 39.82 6.53
N GLU A 213 -3.87 40.12 6.89
CA GLU A 213 -4.20 40.66 8.21
C GLU A 213 -4.03 39.56 9.28
N PHE A 214 -2.80 39.41 9.78
CA PHE A 214 -2.55 38.69 11.03
C PHE A 214 -3.35 39.36 12.16
N THR A 215 -4.00 38.58 13.04
CA THR A 215 -4.64 39.15 14.24
C THR A 215 -3.59 39.83 15.14
N ASP A 216 -3.97 40.75 16.02
CA ASP A 216 -2.99 41.43 16.89
C ASP A 216 -2.27 40.45 17.82
N GLU A 217 -2.90 39.33 18.17
CA GLU A 217 -2.28 38.21 18.88
C GLU A 217 -1.28 37.43 18.00
N GLN A 218 -1.59 37.19 16.73
CA GLN A 218 -0.64 36.58 15.77
C GLN A 218 0.55 37.51 15.52
N LYS A 219 0.32 38.83 15.38
CA LYS A 219 1.38 39.85 15.30
C LYS A 219 2.27 39.81 16.54
N ALA A 220 1.68 39.70 17.74
CA ALA A 220 2.42 39.58 19.00
C ALA A 220 3.18 38.25 19.12
N TYR A 221 2.62 37.14 18.64
CA TYR A 221 3.26 35.83 18.61
C TYR A 221 4.49 35.82 17.67
N LEU A 222 4.32 36.29 16.42
CA LEU A 222 5.41 36.43 15.45
C LEU A 222 6.49 37.42 15.92
N SER A 223 6.11 38.53 16.57
CA SER A 223 7.06 39.46 17.18
C SER A 223 7.81 38.87 18.39
N SER A 224 7.32 37.78 18.97
CA SER A 224 7.97 37.08 20.11
C SER A 224 8.73 35.84 19.67
N ASN A 225 8.39 35.27 18.50
CA ASN A 225 8.95 34.05 17.91
C ASN A 225 9.24 34.31 16.42
N PRO A 226 10.11 35.27 16.09
CA PRO A 226 10.31 35.71 14.71
C PRO A 226 10.74 34.55 13.81
N ASP A 227 10.19 34.53 12.61
CA ASP A 227 10.66 33.69 11.51
C ASP A 227 11.87 34.35 10.84
N TYR A 228 12.46 33.69 9.83
CA TYR A 228 13.69 34.16 9.17
C TYR A 228 13.53 35.61 8.68
N CYS A 229 12.38 35.92 8.10
CA CYS A 229 12.05 37.22 7.53
C CYS A 229 11.77 38.34 8.57
N ARG A 230 11.68 38.01 9.85
CA ARG A 230 11.39 38.96 10.96
C ARG A 230 12.43 38.93 12.06
N SER A 231 13.50 38.15 11.91
CA SER A 231 14.55 37.95 12.91
C SER A 231 15.78 38.83 12.66
N ASP A 232 16.43 39.32 13.72
CA ASP A 232 17.66 40.13 13.66
C ASP A 232 18.85 39.42 12.95
N ALA A 233 18.76 38.11 12.75
CA ALA A 233 19.79 37.27 12.15
C ALA A 233 19.41 36.70 10.77
N GLY A 234 18.25 37.07 10.22
CA GLY A 234 17.77 36.62 8.92
C GLY A 234 17.65 37.76 7.90
N ASP A 235 16.87 37.52 6.84
CA ASP A 235 16.70 38.47 5.73
C ASP A 235 15.23 38.86 5.55
N ALA A 236 14.93 40.13 5.81
CA ALA A 236 13.59 40.71 5.66
C ALA A 236 13.08 40.81 4.22
N SER A 237 13.96 40.60 3.22
CA SER A 237 13.60 40.51 1.80
C SER A 237 13.34 39.09 1.29
N PHE A 238 13.54 38.07 2.13
CA PHE A 238 13.27 36.66 1.79
C PHE A 238 11.76 36.36 1.69
N CYS A 239 10.94 37.07 2.46
CA CYS A 239 9.48 37.00 2.38
C CYS A 239 8.91 38.19 1.59
N ASN A 240 7.72 38.00 1.03
CA ASN A 240 6.97 39.00 0.28
C ASN A 240 5.47 38.87 0.61
N ASN A 241 4.55 39.49 -0.14
CA ASN A 241 3.11 39.33 0.17
C ASN A 241 2.54 37.94 -0.21
N LYS A 242 3.31 37.07 -0.89
CA LYS A 242 2.95 35.70 -1.27
C LYS A 242 3.51 34.65 -0.30
N LEU A 243 4.83 34.65 -0.09
CA LEU A 243 5.54 33.87 0.93
C LEU A 243 5.56 34.68 2.23
N ILE A 244 4.65 34.36 3.16
CA ILE A 244 4.35 35.21 4.32
C ILE A 244 5.12 34.83 5.60
N VAL A 245 5.66 33.61 5.65
CA VAL A 245 6.45 33.04 6.76
C VAL A 245 7.51 32.10 6.19
N ALA A 246 8.74 32.19 6.66
CA ALA A 246 9.82 31.25 6.31
C ALA A 246 10.64 30.82 7.53
N ARG A 247 10.74 29.51 7.80
CA ARG A 247 11.47 28.93 8.95
C ARG A 247 12.35 27.74 8.52
N SER A 248 13.42 27.47 9.26
CA SER A 248 14.24 26.26 9.14
C SER A 248 14.40 25.57 10.50
N PHE A 249 14.47 24.23 10.50
CA PHE A 249 14.37 23.40 11.71
C PHE A 249 15.59 22.50 11.89
N THR A 250 16.05 22.39 13.13
CA THR A 250 17.17 21.55 13.55
C THR A 250 16.71 20.67 14.72
N PRO A 251 17.32 19.49 14.98
CA PRO A 251 18.57 18.97 14.41
C PRO A 251 18.47 18.63 12.92
N THR A 252 19.59 18.79 12.21
CA THR A 252 19.75 18.22 10.86
C THR A 252 20.17 16.75 10.96
N PRO A 253 20.05 15.97 9.88
CA PRO A 253 20.82 14.76 9.69
C PRO A 253 22.34 15.00 9.68
N SER A 254 23.12 13.92 9.65
CA SER A 254 24.55 13.91 9.31
C SER A 254 24.75 14.06 7.79
N GLY A 255 26.00 14.14 7.31
CA GLY A 255 26.32 14.03 5.87
C GLY A 255 25.54 14.98 4.94
N LEU A 256 25.39 16.24 5.33
CA LEU A 256 24.79 17.29 4.50
C LEU A 256 25.71 17.66 3.35
N HIS A 257 25.14 17.99 2.20
CA HIS A 257 25.89 18.46 1.04
C HIS A 257 26.69 19.74 1.37
N PRO A 258 27.96 19.90 0.89
CA PRO A 258 28.82 21.03 1.29
C PRO A 258 28.27 22.43 1.04
N ASP A 259 27.39 22.58 0.03
CA ASP A 259 26.79 23.85 -0.37
C ASP A 259 25.38 24.11 0.23
N GLU A 260 24.88 23.23 1.10
CA GLU A 260 23.54 23.33 1.70
C GLU A 260 23.38 24.55 2.65
N TYR A 261 22.24 25.22 2.56
CA TYR A 261 21.91 26.45 3.28
C TYR A 261 21.21 26.17 4.61
N MET A 262 21.81 26.62 5.72
CA MET A 262 21.21 26.61 7.07
C MET A 262 20.01 27.56 7.28
N THR A 263 19.55 28.20 6.20
CA THR A 263 18.39 29.12 6.16
C THR A 263 17.19 28.42 5.49
N PRO A 264 16.00 29.03 5.36
CA PRO A 264 14.88 28.43 4.65
C PRO A 264 15.07 28.32 3.11
N LEU A 265 16.19 28.79 2.57
CA LEU A 265 16.53 28.67 1.15
C LEU A 265 16.69 27.20 0.76
N GLY A 266 15.99 26.77 -0.29
CA GLY A 266 16.17 25.44 -0.86
C GLY A 266 17.44 25.38 -1.72
N TYR A 267 18.46 24.62 -1.29
CA TYR A 267 19.50 24.16 -2.20
C TYR A 267 18.88 23.08 -3.11
N ASP A 268 18.33 22.07 -2.46
CA ASP A 268 17.41 21.08 -3.00
C ASP A 268 16.12 21.73 -3.54
N ALA A 269 15.61 21.19 -4.65
CA ALA A 269 14.47 21.70 -5.37
C ALA A 269 13.12 21.26 -4.81
N HIS A 270 13.08 20.22 -3.97
CA HIS A 270 11.85 19.48 -3.69
C HIS A 270 10.73 20.39 -3.14
N GLY A 271 10.98 21.08 -2.02
CA GLY A 271 9.99 21.97 -1.39
C GLY A 271 9.59 23.17 -2.25
N THR A 272 10.45 23.59 -3.18
CA THR A 272 10.15 24.66 -4.14
C THR A 272 9.11 24.21 -5.15
N HIS A 273 9.23 22.97 -5.63
CA HIS A 273 8.29 22.36 -6.57
C HIS A 273 6.96 22.06 -5.88
N VAL A 274 6.99 21.50 -4.66
CA VAL A 274 5.78 21.24 -3.84
C VAL A 274 4.96 22.53 -3.66
N ALA A 275 5.63 23.62 -3.31
CA ALA A 275 5.00 24.93 -3.15
C ALA A 275 4.43 25.48 -4.47
N GLY A 276 5.15 25.29 -5.58
CA GLY A 276 4.69 25.69 -6.92
C GLY A 276 3.42 24.94 -7.34
N THR A 277 3.36 23.66 -7.00
CA THR A 277 2.27 22.74 -7.36
C THR A 277 1.03 22.93 -6.48
N ALA A 278 1.20 23.18 -5.17
CA ALA A 278 0.07 23.50 -4.29
C ALA A 278 -0.51 24.90 -4.56
N VAL A 279 0.34 25.93 -4.58
CA VAL A 279 -0.08 27.34 -4.51
C VAL A 279 0.67 28.28 -5.45
N GLY A 280 1.52 27.79 -6.35
CA GLY A 280 2.29 28.66 -7.26
C GLY A 280 1.40 29.50 -8.17
N ASN A 281 1.78 30.75 -8.39
CA ASN A 281 1.08 31.67 -9.28
C ASN A 281 1.09 31.15 -10.73
N PRO A 282 0.13 31.54 -11.58
CA PRO A 282 0.10 31.11 -12.97
C PRO A 282 1.22 31.79 -13.78
N VAL A 283 2.01 31.00 -14.50
CA VAL A 283 3.12 31.48 -15.34
C VAL A 283 3.13 30.79 -16.70
N GLU A 284 3.58 31.50 -17.73
CA GLU A 284 3.80 30.98 -19.08
C GLU A 284 5.32 30.73 -19.24
N ILE A 285 5.72 29.50 -19.59
CA ILE A 285 7.13 29.12 -19.75
C ILE A 285 7.35 28.23 -20.98
N THR A 286 8.55 28.26 -21.56
CA THR A 286 8.97 27.32 -22.59
C THR A 286 9.75 26.16 -21.95
N TYR A 287 9.18 24.96 -21.94
CA TYR A 287 9.84 23.76 -21.42
C TYR A 287 10.13 22.77 -22.54
N GLN A 288 11.40 22.35 -22.64
CA GLN A 288 11.89 21.46 -23.72
C GLN A 288 11.45 21.90 -25.13
N GLY A 289 11.39 23.20 -25.38
CA GLY A 289 10.97 23.79 -26.66
C GLY A 289 9.45 23.92 -26.87
N THR A 290 8.62 23.44 -25.95
CA THR A 290 7.16 23.61 -25.97
C THR A 290 6.73 24.72 -25.02
N ASP A 291 5.96 25.70 -25.50
CA ASP A 291 5.33 26.72 -24.66
C ASP A 291 4.15 26.13 -23.87
N VAL A 292 4.14 26.36 -22.55
CA VAL A 292 3.16 25.80 -21.62
C VAL A 292 2.80 26.79 -20.51
N ALA A 293 1.50 26.92 -20.26
CA ALA A 293 0.95 27.56 -19.07
C ALA A 293 1.00 26.57 -17.89
N ILE A 294 1.55 26.97 -16.76
CA ILE A 294 1.49 26.22 -15.50
C ILE A 294 0.94 27.09 -14.36
N SER A 295 0.40 26.45 -13.33
CA SER A 295 -0.18 27.08 -12.13
C SER A 295 -0.27 26.03 -11.04
N GLY A 296 -0.11 26.42 -9.77
CA GLY A 296 -0.57 25.60 -8.66
C GLY A 296 -2.10 25.54 -8.60
N VAL A 297 -2.64 24.64 -7.78
CA VAL A 297 -4.11 24.45 -7.62
C VAL A 297 -4.79 25.64 -6.93
N ALA A 298 -4.15 26.20 -5.91
CA ALA A 298 -4.66 27.35 -5.16
C ALA A 298 -3.75 28.59 -5.34
N PRO A 299 -3.66 29.14 -6.56
CA PRO A 299 -2.67 30.17 -6.93
C PRO A 299 -2.85 31.51 -6.19
N ALA A 300 -4.02 31.79 -5.61
CA ALA A 300 -4.28 32.99 -4.79
C ALA A 300 -4.10 32.78 -3.28
N ALA A 301 -3.73 31.57 -2.83
CA ALA A 301 -3.39 31.30 -1.43
C ALA A 301 -2.01 31.85 -1.05
N TYR A 302 -1.82 32.08 0.25
CA TYR A 302 -0.52 32.43 0.82
C TYR A 302 0.33 31.19 1.08
N LEU A 303 1.64 31.29 0.83
CA LEU A 303 2.63 30.26 1.09
C LEU A 303 3.33 30.50 2.43
N MET A 304 3.56 29.42 3.18
CA MET A 304 4.40 29.41 4.38
C MET A 304 5.41 28.26 4.26
N ALA A 305 6.72 28.56 4.31
CA ALA A 305 7.76 27.58 4.04
C ALA A 305 8.49 27.14 5.32
N TYR A 306 8.57 25.83 5.54
CA TYR A 306 9.16 25.21 6.73
C TYR A 306 10.24 24.20 6.31
N LYS A 307 11.50 24.63 6.23
CA LYS A 307 12.63 23.75 5.89
C LYS A 307 12.96 22.81 7.05
N ALA A 308 12.56 21.55 6.94
CA ALA A 308 12.87 20.48 7.89
C ALA A 308 13.60 19.30 7.23
N LEU A 309 13.58 19.20 5.90
CA LEU A 309 14.45 18.33 5.11
C LEU A 309 15.71 19.10 4.66
N TRP A 310 16.78 18.38 4.39
CA TRP A 310 18.14 18.89 4.19
C TRP A 310 18.88 18.04 3.14
N HIS A 311 19.49 18.68 2.13
CA HIS A 311 20.19 17.97 1.05
C HIS A 311 21.43 17.24 1.58
N ARG A 312 21.54 15.95 1.26
CA ARG A 312 22.62 15.04 1.68
C ARG A 312 23.68 14.89 0.60
N GLU A 313 24.88 14.44 0.98
CA GLU A 313 25.95 14.07 0.03
C GLU A 313 25.55 12.90 -0.91
N ASN A 314 24.47 12.17 -0.63
CA ASN A 314 23.90 11.13 -1.50
C ASN A 314 22.85 11.64 -2.51
N GLY A 315 22.64 12.97 -2.60
CA GLY A 315 21.72 13.59 -3.55
C GLY A 315 20.23 13.53 -3.17
N ARG A 316 19.89 13.14 -1.93
CA ARG A 316 18.51 13.17 -1.41
C ARG A 316 18.34 14.26 -0.34
N ALA A 317 17.19 14.90 -0.28
CA ALA A 317 16.77 15.65 0.91
C ALA A 317 16.31 14.72 2.03
N SER A 318 16.71 15.01 3.27
CA SER A 318 16.19 14.30 4.44
C SER A 318 16.03 15.14 5.71
N GLY A 319 15.08 14.78 6.59
CA GLY A 319 14.85 15.46 7.87
C GLY A 319 14.74 14.50 9.06
N MET A 320 15.07 15.00 10.26
CA MET A 320 14.90 14.27 11.52
C MET A 320 13.47 14.36 12.04
N THR A 321 12.92 13.29 12.64
CA THR A 321 11.58 13.28 13.27
C THR A 321 11.31 14.51 14.16
N SER A 322 12.25 14.84 15.04
CA SER A 322 12.17 15.97 15.97
C SER A 322 12.12 17.34 15.26
N ALA A 323 12.81 17.50 14.13
CA ALA A 323 12.74 18.71 13.31
C ALA A 323 11.40 18.80 12.56
N LEU A 324 10.88 17.68 12.06
CA LEU A 324 9.60 17.59 11.36
C LEU A 324 8.41 17.83 12.31
N MET A 325 8.44 17.26 13.52
CA MET A 325 7.51 17.59 14.61
C MET A 325 7.53 19.09 14.95
N GLY A 326 8.73 19.69 15.02
CA GLY A 326 8.90 21.12 15.25
C GLY A 326 8.30 21.99 14.15
N ALA A 327 8.42 21.57 12.89
CA ALA A 327 7.81 22.25 11.75
C ALA A 327 6.27 22.16 11.77
N LEU A 328 5.71 20.98 12.09
CA LEU A 328 4.26 20.78 12.23
C LEU A 328 3.67 21.67 13.33
N ASP A 329 4.26 21.64 14.52
CA ASP A 329 3.82 22.43 15.68
C ASP A 329 3.97 23.94 15.44
N ALA A 330 5.01 24.36 14.71
CA ALA A 330 5.18 25.76 14.28
C ALA A 330 4.16 26.20 13.21
N ALA A 331 3.86 25.36 12.21
CA ALA A 331 2.90 25.69 11.15
C ALA A 331 1.49 25.96 11.71
N VAL A 332 1.04 25.15 12.66
CA VAL A 332 -0.24 25.38 13.37
C VAL A 332 -0.18 26.64 14.25
N LYS A 333 0.95 26.92 14.91
CA LYS A 333 1.13 28.12 15.74
C LYS A 333 1.19 29.44 14.95
N ASP A 334 1.83 29.43 13.78
CA ASP A 334 1.83 30.57 12.85
C ASP A 334 0.46 30.74 12.14
N GLY A 335 -0.39 29.71 12.22
CA GLY A 335 -1.81 29.76 11.87
C GLY A 335 -2.15 29.24 10.47
N ALA A 336 -1.38 28.31 9.92
CA ALA A 336 -1.68 27.62 8.65
C ALA A 336 -3.08 26.96 8.68
N ASP A 337 -3.77 26.94 7.54
CA ASP A 337 -5.09 26.34 7.36
C ASP A 337 -5.01 24.94 6.73
N VAL A 338 -4.01 24.74 5.86
CA VAL A 338 -3.62 23.45 5.30
C VAL A 338 -2.12 23.25 5.49
N ILE A 339 -1.70 22.04 5.84
CA ILE A 339 -0.30 21.61 5.88
C ILE A 339 -0.10 20.50 4.86
N ASN A 340 0.94 20.62 4.04
CA ASN A 340 1.37 19.60 3.11
C ASN A 340 2.72 19.00 3.54
N ASN A 341 2.73 17.68 3.75
CA ASN A 341 3.88 16.86 4.13
C ASN A 341 4.29 15.96 2.96
N SER A 342 5.25 16.42 2.19
CA SER A 342 5.70 15.73 0.98
C SER A 342 6.87 14.78 1.26
N TRP A 343 6.82 14.09 2.41
CA TRP A 343 7.87 13.24 2.95
C TRP A 343 7.33 12.01 3.67
N GLY A 344 8.13 10.94 3.68
CA GLY A 344 7.80 9.65 4.29
C GLY A 344 9.04 8.86 4.72
N GLY A 345 8.84 7.93 5.66
CA GLY A 345 9.80 6.91 6.07
C GLY A 345 9.51 5.56 5.44
N GLY A 346 10.25 4.52 5.86
CA GLY A 346 10.22 3.19 5.24
C GLY A 346 8.84 2.53 5.12
N ALA A 347 8.72 1.64 4.13
CA ALA A 347 7.56 0.84 3.80
C ALA A 347 7.02 0.04 5.00
N GLY A 348 5.73 -0.34 4.96
CA GLY A 348 5.09 -1.24 5.92
C GLY A 348 4.97 -0.76 7.37
N ALA A 349 5.48 0.43 7.69
CA ALA A 349 5.60 0.92 9.07
C ALA A 349 4.26 0.96 9.82
N ASN A 350 4.24 0.34 11.01
CA ASN A 350 3.07 0.32 11.90
C ASN A 350 2.86 1.69 12.60
N PRO A 351 1.65 2.29 12.53
CA PRO A 351 1.25 3.50 13.25
C PRO A 351 1.68 3.60 14.72
N ALA A 352 1.69 2.51 15.47
CA ALA A 352 2.02 2.48 16.89
C ALA A 352 3.51 2.73 17.17
N SER A 353 4.43 2.57 16.21
CA SER A 353 5.83 3.00 16.35
C SER A 353 6.03 4.48 16.04
N SER A 354 5.04 5.15 15.44
CA SER A 354 5.17 6.53 14.96
C SER A 354 4.85 7.59 16.02
N ALA A 355 5.73 8.58 16.16
CA ALA A 355 5.47 9.77 16.98
C ALA A 355 4.37 10.67 16.39
N TYR A 356 4.10 10.60 15.07
CA TYR A 356 3.23 11.56 14.37
C TYR A 356 1.73 11.36 14.62
N GLY A 357 1.28 10.17 15.03
CA GLY A 357 -0.14 9.86 15.20
C GLY A 357 -0.86 10.82 16.15
N GLY A 358 -0.20 11.19 17.26
CA GLY A 358 -0.70 12.21 18.18
C GLY A 358 -0.74 13.62 17.56
N LEU A 359 0.28 14.00 16.78
CA LEU A 359 0.39 15.32 16.18
C LEU A 359 -0.66 15.57 15.10
N PHE A 360 -0.93 14.58 14.25
CA PHE A 360 -1.86 14.73 13.12
C PHE A 360 -3.30 14.79 13.63
N LYS A 361 -3.68 13.93 14.58
CA LYS A 361 -4.98 14.01 15.26
C LYS A 361 -5.15 15.36 15.97
N ALA A 362 -4.10 15.85 16.63
CA ALA A 362 -4.09 17.17 17.22
C ALA A 362 -4.22 18.31 16.19
N ALA A 363 -3.68 18.16 14.98
CA ALA A 363 -3.82 19.14 13.90
C ALA A 363 -5.23 19.16 13.29
N GLU A 364 -5.86 17.99 13.13
CA GLU A 364 -7.27 17.89 12.71
C GLU A 364 -8.20 18.50 13.77
N GLU A 365 -8.02 18.17 15.06
CA GLU A 365 -8.76 18.77 16.18
C GLU A 365 -8.45 20.27 16.40
N ALA A 366 -7.34 20.77 15.84
CA ALA A 366 -7.01 22.19 15.74
C ALA A 366 -7.70 22.90 14.56
N GLY A 367 -8.37 22.17 13.66
CA GLY A 367 -9.04 22.71 12.48
C GLY A 367 -8.11 22.92 11.27
N VAL A 368 -7.00 22.17 11.19
CA VAL A 368 -6.00 22.27 10.12
C VAL A 368 -5.99 20.98 9.29
N VAL A 369 -6.17 21.08 7.98
CA VAL A 369 -6.11 19.91 7.09
C VAL A 369 -4.66 19.51 6.89
N VAL A 370 -4.30 18.26 7.17
CA VAL A 370 -2.95 17.73 6.97
C VAL A 370 -2.95 16.72 5.84
N VAL A 371 -2.11 16.93 4.82
CA VAL A 371 -2.05 16.10 3.60
C VAL A 371 -0.64 15.54 3.43
N THR A 372 -0.53 14.25 3.08
CA THR A 372 0.74 13.50 3.13
C THR A 372 0.91 12.57 1.93
N ALA A 373 2.15 12.42 1.47
CA ALA A 373 2.57 11.54 0.37
C ALA A 373 2.53 10.05 0.74
N ALA A 374 1.83 9.17 0.00
CA ALA A 374 1.67 7.76 0.40
C ALA A 374 3.00 6.95 0.52
N GLY A 375 4.03 7.32 -0.25
CA GLY A 375 5.30 6.59 -0.37
C GLY A 375 5.56 6.17 -1.82
N ASN A 376 6.80 5.82 -2.17
CA ASN A 376 7.14 5.42 -3.55
C ASN A 376 7.84 4.07 -3.63
N ASP A 377 7.44 3.18 -2.73
CA ASP A 377 8.05 1.89 -2.46
C ASP A 377 7.20 0.73 -3.04
N GLY A 378 6.19 1.06 -3.85
CA GLY A 378 5.34 0.13 -4.59
C GLY A 378 6.07 -0.63 -5.71
N ASN A 379 5.40 -1.58 -6.37
CA ASN A 379 3.95 -1.85 -6.40
C ASN A 379 3.47 -2.95 -5.43
N GLY A 380 4.33 -3.45 -4.54
CA GLY A 380 3.94 -4.46 -3.54
C GLY A 380 2.89 -3.95 -2.55
N ALA A 381 2.08 -4.85 -2.01
CA ALA A 381 1.21 -4.58 -0.87
C ALA A 381 2.03 -4.25 0.38
N GLN A 382 1.42 -3.60 1.37
CA GLN A 382 2.07 -3.19 2.62
C GLN A 382 3.27 -2.24 2.42
N THR A 383 3.22 -1.36 1.41
CA THR A 383 4.32 -0.44 1.09
C THR A 383 4.12 1.00 1.59
N ILE A 384 3.01 1.29 2.30
CA ILE A 384 2.74 2.62 2.88
C ILE A 384 3.52 2.82 4.19
N GLY A 385 4.46 3.76 4.17
CA GLY A 385 5.25 4.17 5.33
C GLY A 385 4.61 5.29 6.16
N CYS A 386 5.19 5.59 7.32
CA CYS A 386 4.75 6.69 8.18
C CYS A 386 5.33 8.05 7.72
N PRO A 387 4.64 9.19 7.92
CA PRO A 387 3.32 9.36 8.56
C PRO A 387 2.11 9.08 7.65
N SER A 388 2.27 8.57 6.44
CA SER A 388 1.12 8.16 5.63
C SER A 388 0.38 6.92 6.17
N CYS A 389 1.03 6.19 7.07
CA CYS A 389 0.52 5.03 7.80
C CYS A 389 -0.65 5.33 8.77
N ILE A 390 -0.77 6.54 9.34
CA ILE A 390 -1.72 6.87 10.42
C ILE A 390 -3.09 7.33 9.90
N GLU A 391 -4.18 7.01 10.61
CA GLU A 391 -5.57 7.30 10.22
C GLU A 391 -5.80 8.81 9.91
N SER A 392 -5.44 9.67 10.87
CA SER A 392 -5.52 11.13 10.79
C SER A 392 -4.67 11.71 9.66
N GLY A 393 -5.19 12.75 9.01
CA GLY A 393 -4.64 13.35 7.79
C GLY A 393 -5.10 12.64 6.52
N ILE A 394 -4.75 13.19 5.36
CA ILE A 394 -5.10 12.65 4.04
C ILE A 394 -3.84 12.09 3.38
N THR A 395 -3.76 10.77 3.25
CA THR A 395 -2.69 10.02 2.58
C THR A 395 -2.99 9.90 1.09
N VAL A 396 -2.05 10.34 0.23
CA VAL A 396 -2.31 10.53 -1.21
C VAL A 396 -1.42 9.65 -2.09
N ALA A 397 -2.04 8.79 -2.90
CA ALA A 397 -1.38 7.96 -3.92
C ALA A 397 -1.20 8.67 -5.27
N ASN A 398 -0.24 8.21 -6.08
CA ASN A 398 0.17 8.80 -7.35
C ASN A 398 -0.54 8.16 -8.54
N THR A 399 -1.45 8.90 -9.19
CA THR A 399 -1.94 8.57 -10.53
C THR A 399 -1.20 9.30 -11.65
N GLN A 400 -1.22 8.69 -12.82
CA GLN A 400 -0.59 9.20 -14.03
C GLN A 400 -1.58 10.11 -14.77
N THR A 401 -1.09 11.21 -15.34
CA THR A 401 -1.92 12.06 -16.23
C THR A 401 -2.09 11.44 -17.62
N GLY A 402 -1.21 10.51 -17.97
CA GLY A 402 -0.98 10.06 -19.35
C GLY A 402 -0.27 11.10 -20.23
N ARG A 403 -0.02 12.33 -19.74
CA ARG A 403 0.70 13.36 -20.49
C ARG A 403 2.20 13.20 -20.26
N PHE A 404 2.96 13.10 -21.34
CA PHE A 404 4.42 13.04 -21.34
C PHE A 404 5.01 14.19 -22.18
N PHE A 405 6.23 14.59 -21.87
CA PHE A 405 7.10 15.31 -22.81
C PHE A 405 8.02 14.27 -23.48
N SER A 406 7.79 13.99 -24.76
CA SER A 406 8.43 12.85 -25.44
C SER A 406 9.03 13.23 -26.79
N GLN A 407 10.21 12.67 -27.06
CA GLN A 407 10.74 12.53 -28.41
C GLN A 407 10.01 11.38 -29.13
N VAL A 408 10.17 11.32 -30.45
CA VAL A 408 9.71 10.21 -31.27
C VAL A 408 10.92 9.50 -31.85
N ILE A 409 11.00 8.18 -31.65
CA ILE A 409 11.96 7.31 -32.32
C ILE A 409 11.21 6.48 -33.35
N ASP A 410 11.60 6.55 -34.61
CA ASP A 410 11.07 5.63 -35.63
C ASP A 410 12.02 4.44 -35.81
N ILE A 411 11.48 3.22 -35.80
CA ILE A 411 12.23 1.99 -36.06
C ILE A 411 11.41 1.13 -37.03
N ASP A 412 11.95 0.88 -38.22
CA ASP A 412 11.27 0.17 -39.34
C ASP A 412 9.88 0.75 -39.74
N GLY A 413 9.67 2.06 -39.58
CA GLY A 413 8.39 2.70 -39.88
C GLY A 413 7.34 2.57 -38.77
N VAL A 414 7.75 2.11 -37.58
CA VAL A 414 6.95 2.15 -36.35
C VAL A 414 7.52 3.25 -35.45
N SER A 415 6.67 4.20 -35.08
CA SER A 415 7.06 5.36 -34.28
C SER A 415 6.73 5.12 -32.80
N TYR A 416 7.76 5.15 -31.95
CA TYR A 416 7.72 4.92 -30.51
C TYR A 416 7.92 6.25 -29.75
N LEU A 417 7.25 6.42 -28.60
CA LEU A 417 7.49 7.57 -27.73
C LEU A 417 8.68 7.29 -26.81
N SER A 418 9.57 8.27 -26.66
CA SER A 418 10.75 8.15 -25.81
C SER A 418 10.97 9.36 -24.91
N SER A 419 11.74 9.16 -23.84
CA SER A 419 12.25 10.23 -22.98
C SER A 419 13.74 10.43 -23.24
N GLU A 420 14.21 11.66 -23.40
CA GLU A 420 15.66 11.94 -23.52
C GLU A 420 16.37 11.85 -22.16
N GLY A 421 17.64 11.45 -22.17
CA GLY A 421 18.53 11.58 -21.02
C GLY A 421 18.78 13.03 -20.59
N SER A 422 19.04 13.25 -19.30
CA SER A 422 19.26 14.59 -18.72
C SER A 422 20.35 15.40 -19.41
N ASN A 423 21.41 14.74 -19.92
CA ASN A 423 22.50 15.37 -20.66
C ASN A 423 22.04 16.11 -21.94
N SER A 424 20.83 15.83 -22.42
CA SER A 424 20.19 16.52 -23.55
C SER A 424 21.08 16.54 -24.81
N LEU A 425 21.86 15.47 -25.09
CA LEU A 425 22.87 15.48 -26.15
C LEU A 425 22.29 15.31 -27.58
N LEU A 426 21.03 14.95 -27.76
CA LEU A 426 20.41 14.86 -29.09
C LEU A 426 20.12 16.27 -29.61
N LYS A 427 20.96 16.78 -30.53
CA LYS A 427 20.83 18.15 -31.09
C LYS A 427 20.37 18.21 -32.54
N GLU A 428 20.47 17.11 -33.27
CA GLU A 428 20.01 16.94 -34.64
C GLU A 428 19.50 15.51 -34.84
N THR A 429 18.67 15.29 -35.85
CA THR A 429 18.08 13.96 -36.12
C THR A 429 19.16 12.96 -36.51
N LEU A 430 19.25 11.84 -35.79
CA LEU A 430 20.19 10.75 -36.09
C LEU A 430 19.46 9.62 -36.83
N GLU A 431 20.01 9.17 -37.96
CA GLU A 431 19.55 7.98 -38.70
C GLU A 431 20.66 6.93 -38.70
N LEU A 432 20.59 5.94 -37.81
CA LEU A 432 21.67 4.99 -37.55
C LEU A 432 21.15 3.54 -37.47
N PRO A 433 21.93 2.52 -37.87
CA PRO A 433 21.62 1.12 -37.58
C PRO A 433 21.37 0.91 -36.07
N ILE A 434 20.45 0.03 -35.70
CA ILE A 434 20.19 -0.32 -34.29
C ILE A 434 20.62 -1.76 -33.97
N VAL A 435 21.33 -1.96 -32.86
CA VAL A 435 21.93 -3.25 -32.47
C VAL A 435 21.65 -3.54 -31.00
N ALA A 436 20.94 -4.63 -30.72
CA ALA A 436 20.59 -5.03 -29.35
C ALA A 436 21.72 -5.81 -28.66
N ALA A 437 22.13 -5.37 -27.46
CA ALA A 437 23.12 -6.05 -26.64
C ALA A 437 22.69 -7.49 -26.28
N HIS A 438 21.38 -7.71 -26.12
CA HIS A 438 20.72 -9.02 -26.01
C HIS A 438 21.19 -10.09 -27.03
N PHE A 439 21.68 -9.69 -28.21
CA PHE A 439 22.17 -10.61 -29.25
C PHE A 439 23.69 -10.55 -29.48
N GLN A 440 24.38 -9.57 -28.90
CA GLN A 440 25.85 -9.44 -28.97
C GLN A 440 26.53 -10.12 -27.78
N GLU A 441 26.03 -9.88 -26.57
CA GLU A 441 26.56 -10.44 -25.33
C GLU A 441 25.40 -10.70 -24.35
N PRO A 442 24.75 -11.88 -24.42
CA PRO A 442 23.56 -12.18 -23.62
C PRO A 442 23.75 -12.08 -22.11
N GLU A 443 24.96 -12.33 -21.60
CA GLU A 443 25.29 -12.20 -20.18
C GLU A 443 25.53 -10.73 -19.73
N ASN A 444 25.62 -9.79 -20.68
CA ASN A 444 25.80 -8.35 -20.46
C ASN A 444 24.77 -7.53 -21.27
N PHE A 445 23.56 -8.07 -21.49
CA PHE A 445 22.47 -7.41 -22.22
C PHE A 445 22.02 -6.06 -21.61
N GLU A 446 22.34 -5.88 -20.33
CA GLU A 446 22.18 -4.66 -19.56
C GLU A 446 23.27 -3.59 -19.79
N GLY A 447 24.44 -3.97 -20.34
CA GLY A 447 25.59 -3.08 -20.50
C GLY A 447 26.23 -2.61 -19.19
N CYS A 448 26.08 -3.33 -18.08
CA CYS A 448 26.61 -2.93 -16.79
C CYS A 448 28.13 -3.12 -16.65
N ASN A 449 28.69 -4.08 -17.39
CA ASN A 449 30.14 -4.27 -17.51
C ASN A 449 30.63 -3.73 -18.86
N GLU A 450 31.94 -3.49 -18.98
CA GLU A 450 32.59 -3.26 -20.28
C GLU A 450 32.35 -4.48 -21.18
N TYR A 451 31.95 -4.25 -22.44
CA TYR A 451 31.63 -5.32 -23.39
C TYR A 451 32.88 -6.11 -23.84
N ALA A 452 32.72 -7.41 -24.08
CA ALA A 452 33.85 -8.29 -24.39
C ALA A 452 34.56 -7.98 -25.73
N GLU A 453 35.85 -8.33 -25.83
CA GLU A 453 36.67 -8.12 -27.03
C GLU A 453 36.08 -8.84 -28.26
N GLY A 454 35.50 -8.06 -29.18
CA GLY A 454 34.81 -8.55 -30.37
C GLY A 454 33.35 -8.10 -30.49
N VAL A 455 32.72 -7.69 -29.37
CA VAL A 455 31.45 -6.97 -29.36
C VAL A 455 31.70 -5.53 -29.82
N SER A 456 30.84 -4.99 -30.70
CA SER A 456 30.93 -3.58 -31.09
C SER A 456 29.59 -3.01 -31.57
N PHE A 457 29.39 -1.74 -31.24
CA PHE A 457 28.27 -0.90 -31.66
C PHE A 457 28.75 0.24 -32.58
N ALA A 458 29.88 0.04 -33.27
CA ALA A 458 30.53 1.08 -34.09
C ALA A 458 29.59 1.65 -35.17
N ASN A 459 29.36 2.96 -35.12
CA ASN A 459 28.42 3.69 -36.00
C ASN A 459 26.97 3.17 -35.90
N SER A 460 26.53 2.74 -34.72
CA SER A 460 25.16 2.27 -34.46
C SER A 460 24.57 2.81 -33.15
N VAL A 461 23.26 2.63 -33.00
CA VAL A 461 22.52 2.79 -31.75
C VAL A 461 22.58 1.49 -30.97
N ALA A 462 23.11 1.51 -29.75
CA ALA A 462 23.06 0.36 -28.86
C ALA A 462 21.68 0.29 -28.19
N LEU A 463 20.98 -0.84 -28.30
CA LEU A 463 19.75 -1.12 -27.54
C LEU A 463 20.08 -2.02 -26.34
N VAL A 464 19.84 -1.54 -25.13
CA VAL A 464 20.14 -2.23 -23.87
C VAL A 464 18.93 -2.24 -22.91
N SER A 465 18.94 -3.16 -21.95
CA SER A 465 17.92 -3.21 -20.90
C SER A 465 18.28 -2.34 -19.69
N ARG A 466 17.28 -1.75 -19.03
CA ARG A 466 17.36 -1.33 -17.63
C ARG A 466 17.67 -2.54 -16.73
N GLY A 467 18.31 -2.26 -15.60
CA GLY A 467 18.45 -3.18 -14.47
C GLY A 467 19.41 -2.63 -13.43
N ALA A 468 20.39 -3.42 -12.98
CA ALA A 468 21.12 -3.23 -11.72
C ALA A 468 22.06 -2.00 -11.64
N CYS A 469 22.46 -1.41 -12.77
CA CYS A 469 23.45 -0.32 -12.81
C CYS A 469 22.91 1.01 -13.36
N ALA A 470 23.56 2.11 -13.01
CA ALA A 470 23.22 3.47 -13.44
C ALA A 470 23.26 3.65 -14.97
N PHE A 471 22.34 4.45 -15.52
CA PHE A 471 22.21 4.69 -16.96
C PHE A 471 23.47 5.31 -17.59
N SER A 472 24.15 6.22 -16.88
CA SER A 472 25.43 6.79 -17.31
C SER A 472 26.53 5.73 -17.50
N ALA A 473 26.57 4.70 -16.65
CA ALA A 473 27.49 3.57 -16.80
C ALA A 473 27.17 2.73 -18.05
N LYS A 474 25.88 2.41 -18.28
CA LYS A 474 25.42 1.70 -19.48
C LYS A 474 25.83 2.44 -20.77
N ALA A 475 25.64 3.76 -20.80
CA ALA A 475 26.02 4.60 -21.94
C ALA A 475 27.54 4.73 -22.12
N LYS A 476 28.31 4.85 -21.03
CA LYS A 476 29.78 4.83 -21.07
C LYS A 476 30.30 3.52 -21.67
N ASN A 477 29.75 2.38 -21.25
CA ASN A 477 30.17 1.06 -21.74
C ASN A 477 29.79 0.86 -23.22
N ALA A 478 28.60 1.31 -23.64
CA ALA A 478 28.20 1.31 -25.05
C ALA A 478 29.09 2.21 -25.92
N ALA A 479 29.39 3.44 -25.46
CA ALA A 479 30.28 4.37 -26.15
C ALA A 479 31.71 3.82 -26.27
N ALA A 480 32.23 3.15 -25.23
CA ALA A 480 33.53 2.48 -25.27
C ALA A 480 33.58 1.33 -26.31
N ALA A 481 32.46 0.63 -26.52
CA ALA A 481 32.28 -0.37 -27.58
C ALA A 481 31.90 0.23 -28.96
N GLY A 482 31.84 1.55 -29.08
CA GLY A 482 31.72 2.30 -30.34
C GLY A 482 30.33 2.88 -30.66
N ALA A 483 29.35 2.77 -29.76
CA ALA A 483 28.00 3.31 -29.99
C ALA A 483 28.02 4.83 -30.18
N GLU A 484 27.26 5.32 -31.16
CA GLU A 484 27.07 6.77 -31.38
C GLU A 484 25.86 7.32 -30.62
N ALA A 485 24.88 6.47 -30.30
CA ALA A 485 23.75 6.75 -29.42
C ALA A 485 23.33 5.48 -28.67
N ILE A 486 22.51 5.63 -27.62
CA ILE A 486 21.97 4.51 -26.84
C ILE A 486 20.45 4.62 -26.64
N ILE A 487 19.74 3.51 -26.82
CA ILE A 487 18.36 3.35 -26.38
C ILE A 487 18.34 2.39 -25.20
N ILE A 488 17.73 2.81 -24.09
CA ILE A 488 17.55 1.97 -22.90
C ILE A 488 16.06 1.68 -22.73
N HIS A 489 15.65 0.42 -22.84
CA HIS A 489 14.27 0.08 -22.53
C HIS A 489 14.07 -0.18 -21.03
N ASN A 490 12.89 0.17 -20.53
CA ASN A 490 12.51 -0.09 -19.14
C ASN A 490 12.40 -1.61 -18.86
N ASN A 491 12.47 -1.99 -17.59
CA ASN A 491 12.29 -3.36 -17.09
C ASN A 491 11.17 -3.46 -16.03
N ARG A 492 10.28 -2.46 -16.02
CA ARG A 492 9.06 -2.40 -15.22
C ARG A 492 7.90 -1.86 -16.09
N PRO A 493 6.65 -2.26 -15.84
CA PRO A 493 5.47 -1.68 -16.50
C PRO A 493 5.33 -0.16 -16.33
N GLY A 494 4.60 0.45 -17.25
CA GLY A 494 4.41 1.89 -17.37
C GLY A 494 5.07 2.48 -18.63
N GLY A 495 5.07 3.81 -18.73
CA GLY A 495 5.64 4.53 -19.88
C GLY A 495 7.18 4.52 -19.95
N ALA A 496 7.72 5.33 -20.87
CA ALA A 496 9.15 5.60 -20.96
C ALA A 496 9.67 6.30 -19.68
N MET A 497 10.88 5.94 -19.26
CA MET A 497 11.50 6.41 -18.02
C MET A 497 12.43 7.60 -18.23
N GLY A 498 12.50 8.53 -17.26
CA GLY A 498 13.57 9.53 -17.22
C GLY A 498 14.92 8.90 -16.83
N MET A 499 16.02 9.42 -17.39
CA MET A 499 17.38 8.94 -17.12
C MET A 499 18.31 10.09 -16.69
N SER A 500 18.99 9.96 -15.54
CA SER A 500 20.19 10.76 -15.26
C SER A 500 21.36 10.20 -16.09
N MET A 501 21.94 11.09 -16.90
CA MET A 501 22.93 10.79 -17.94
C MET A 501 24.11 11.76 -17.87
N ASP A 502 24.33 12.43 -16.74
CA ASP A 502 25.09 13.68 -16.66
C ASP A 502 26.60 13.49 -16.96
N ASP A 503 27.15 12.30 -16.70
CA ASP A 503 28.51 11.87 -17.11
C ASP A 503 28.58 11.23 -18.53
N ALA A 504 27.46 11.04 -19.21
CA ALA A 504 27.39 10.25 -20.43
C ALA A 504 27.69 11.10 -21.69
N THR A 505 28.61 10.62 -22.52
CA THR A 505 29.15 11.35 -23.68
C THR A 505 28.41 11.15 -24.99
N ILE A 506 27.32 10.37 -25.01
CA ILE A 506 26.51 10.08 -26.20
C ILE A 506 25.03 10.42 -25.95
N PRO A 507 24.25 10.78 -27.00
CA PRO A 507 22.81 10.89 -26.93
C PRO A 507 22.16 9.60 -26.42
N ALA A 508 21.15 9.76 -25.56
CA ALA A 508 20.46 8.67 -24.89
C ALA A 508 18.95 8.91 -24.88
N SER A 509 18.18 7.89 -25.24
CA SER A 509 16.71 7.92 -25.17
C SER A 509 16.18 6.65 -24.50
N ALA A 510 15.05 6.75 -23.80
CA ALA A 510 14.43 5.65 -23.09
C ALA A 510 13.10 5.22 -23.74
N LEU A 511 12.83 3.91 -23.76
CA LEU A 511 11.54 3.34 -24.17
C LEU A 511 10.80 2.72 -22.97
N SER A 512 9.49 2.47 -23.11
CA SER A 512 8.75 1.62 -22.17
C SER A 512 9.26 0.17 -22.20
N GLN A 513 8.78 -0.67 -21.29
CA GLN A 513 9.10 -2.10 -21.32
C GLN A 513 8.44 -2.77 -22.56
N GLU A 514 7.16 -2.49 -22.81
CA GLU A 514 6.37 -3.05 -23.91
C GLU A 514 6.99 -2.71 -25.28
N ASP A 515 7.35 -1.43 -25.49
CA ASP A 515 8.01 -0.95 -26.71
C ASP A 515 9.40 -1.58 -26.89
N GLY A 516 10.17 -1.66 -25.80
CA GLY A 516 11.51 -2.25 -25.81
C GLY A 516 11.53 -3.73 -26.17
N GLU A 517 10.65 -4.51 -25.54
CA GLU A 517 10.50 -5.93 -25.82
C GLU A 517 9.99 -6.16 -27.26
N ALA A 518 9.09 -5.30 -27.76
CA ALA A 518 8.66 -5.32 -29.16
C ALA A 518 9.83 -5.03 -30.13
N VAL A 519 10.68 -4.04 -29.86
CA VAL A 519 11.87 -3.73 -30.69
C VAL A 519 12.90 -4.87 -30.61
N VAL A 520 13.14 -5.46 -29.44
CA VAL A 520 14.01 -6.65 -29.31
C VAL A 520 13.45 -7.83 -30.11
N ALA A 521 12.13 -8.07 -30.07
CA ALA A 521 11.46 -9.11 -30.85
C ALA A 521 11.48 -8.86 -32.36
N LEU A 522 11.43 -7.60 -32.79
CA LEU A 522 11.60 -7.17 -34.19
C LEU A 522 13.02 -7.45 -34.67
N LEU A 523 14.03 -6.98 -33.94
CA LEU A 523 15.46 -7.16 -34.29
C LEU A 523 15.87 -8.64 -34.33
N LYS A 524 15.24 -9.49 -33.51
CA LYS A 524 15.42 -10.95 -33.54
C LYS A 524 14.96 -11.62 -34.83
N GLN A 525 14.08 -10.96 -35.60
CA GLN A 525 13.46 -11.48 -36.83
C GLN A 525 14.00 -10.81 -38.10
N ALA A 526 14.90 -9.83 -37.97
CA ALA A 526 15.41 -9.05 -39.09
C ALA A 526 16.44 -9.85 -39.93
N GLU A 527 16.18 -9.99 -41.24
CA GLU A 527 17.15 -10.54 -42.21
C GLU A 527 18.12 -9.48 -42.77
N GLU A 528 17.80 -8.19 -42.60
CA GLU A 528 18.60 -7.03 -43.02
C GLU A 528 18.78 -6.05 -41.84
N SER A 529 19.72 -5.10 -41.94
CA SER A 529 19.96 -4.13 -40.87
C SER A 529 18.82 -3.12 -40.78
N ILE A 530 18.11 -3.12 -39.64
CA ILE A 530 17.13 -2.08 -39.31
C ILE A 530 17.87 -0.79 -38.90
N VAL A 531 17.28 0.35 -39.27
CA VAL A 531 17.71 1.70 -38.90
C VAL A 531 16.72 2.24 -37.86
N ALA A 532 17.25 2.96 -36.87
CA ALA A 532 16.48 3.79 -35.97
C ALA A 532 16.71 5.28 -36.30
N THR A 533 15.63 6.04 -36.36
CA THR A 533 15.64 7.50 -36.51
C THR A 533 15.27 8.14 -35.19
N LEU A 534 16.21 8.85 -34.56
CA LEU A 534 16.02 9.56 -33.28
C LEU A 534 15.86 11.05 -33.57
N ASP A 535 14.67 11.61 -33.36
CA ASP A 535 14.40 13.04 -33.57
C ASP A 535 14.50 13.85 -32.25
N PRO A 536 15.31 14.93 -32.18
CA PRO A 536 15.39 15.79 -31.00
C PRO A 536 14.11 16.58 -30.67
N GLN A 537 13.12 16.64 -31.56
CA GLN A 537 11.87 17.38 -31.32
C GLN A 537 11.02 16.71 -30.22
N VAL A 538 11.14 17.24 -28.99
CA VAL A 538 10.24 16.93 -27.88
C VAL A 538 8.84 17.49 -28.18
N THR A 539 7.81 16.68 -27.93
CA THR A 539 6.40 17.06 -28.08
C THR A 539 5.60 16.74 -26.81
N LYS A 540 4.61 17.58 -26.48
CA LYS A 540 3.61 17.28 -25.46
C LYS A 540 2.59 16.29 -26.04
N THR A 541 2.68 15.03 -25.61
CA THR A 541 1.81 13.93 -26.06
C THR A 541 0.97 13.40 -24.89
N VAL A 542 -0.21 12.83 -25.17
CA VAL A 542 -1.07 12.18 -24.16
C VAL A 542 -1.37 10.73 -24.57
N LEU A 543 -0.96 9.79 -23.73
CA LEU A 543 -1.28 8.37 -23.80
C LEU A 543 -2.46 8.05 -22.87
N THR A 544 -3.66 7.87 -23.43
CA THR A 544 -4.88 7.64 -22.65
C THR A 544 -4.87 6.32 -21.86
N LYS A 545 -4.08 5.31 -22.26
CA LYS A 545 -3.84 4.07 -21.47
C LYS A 545 -3.25 4.37 -20.08
N PHE A 546 -2.50 5.47 -19.94
CA PHE A 546 -1.90 5.91 -18.69
C PHE A 546 -2.59 7.14 -18.08
N THR A 547 -3.78 7.55 -18.55
CA THR A 547 -4.57 8.58 -17.85
C THR A 547 -5.38 7.92 -16.74
N ASP A 548 -5.34 8.48 -15.53
CA ASP A 548 -5.99 7.94 -14.31
C ASP A 548 -5.48 6.53 -13.89
N ALA A 549 -4.41 6.02 -14.50
CA ALA A 549 -3.71 4.79 -14.08
C ALA A 549 -2.74 5.09 -12.92
N VAL A 550 -2.58 4.20 -11.93
CA VAL A 550 -1.65 4.40 -10.81
C VAL A 550 -0.20 4.25 -11.29
N ASN A 551 0.74 4.97 -10.69
CA ASN A 551 2.17 4.78 -10.97
C ASN A 551 2.69 3.52 -10.25
N SER A 552 3.52 2.72 -10.91
CA SER A 552 4.14 1.52 -10.34
C SER A 552 4.96 1.80 -9.08
N SER A 553 5.51 3.01 -8.90
CA SER A 553 6.17 3.40 -7.65
C SER A 553 5.20 3.65 -6.50
N SER A 554 3.96 4.08 -6.75
CA SER A 554 3.04 4.52 -5.68
C SER A 554 2.88 3.42 -4.64
N SER A 555 3.20 3.72 -3.37
CA SER A 555 2.99 2.79 -2.27
C SER A 555 1.51 2.39 -2.17
N ARG A 556 1.28 1.11 -1.89
CA ARG A 556 -0.02 0.44 -1.85
C ARG A 556 -0.36 -0.01 -0.44
N GLY A 557 -1.66 -0.04 -0.17
CA GLY A 557 -2.21 -0.60 1.05
C GLY A 557 -1.98 -2.11 1.21
N PRO A 558 -2.31 -2.67 2.39
CA PRO A 558 -2.62 -1.93 3.60
C PRO A 558 -1.39 -1.14 4.13
N ASN A 559 -1.57 -0.38 5.19
CA ASN A 559 -0.49 0.09 6.07
C ASN A 559 -0.08 -1.02 7.07
N GLY A 560 0.92 -0.77 7.91
CA GLY A 560 1.34 -1.72 8.96
C GLY A 560 0.33 -1.95 10.10
N GLU A 561 -0.85 -1.33 10.07
CA GLU A 561 -1.99 -1.63 10.97
C GLU A 561 -3.29 -1.54 10.14
N PRO A 562 -3.78 -2.66 9.59
CA PRO A 562 -4.81 -2.69 8.56
C PRO A 562 -6.27 -2.42 8.99
N SER A 563 -6.54 -1.94 10.21
CA SER A 563 -7.91 -1.62 10.67
C SER A 563 -8.54 -0.37 10.02
N PHE A 564 -7.79 0.39 9.23
CA PHE A 564 -8.30 1.51 8.43
C PHE A 564 -7.65 1.57 7.05
N LEU A 565 -8.43 2.01 6.05
CA LEU A 565 -7.98 2.04 4.66
C LEU A 565 -6.90 3.10 4.44
N LYS A 566 -5.79 2.70 3.81
CA LYS A 566 -4.79 3.60 3.22
C LYS A 566 -4.43 3.09 1.80
N PRO A 567 -4.20 3.99 0.81
CA PRO A 567 -4.26 5.46 0.89
C PRO A 567 -5.70 5.97 1.09
N ASP A 568 -5.89 7.24 1.43
CA ASP A 568 -7.23 7.83 1.55
C ASP A 568 -7.81 8.19 0.17
N ILE A 569 -6.96 8.68 -0.72
CA ILE A 569 -7.32 9.22 -2.05
C ILE A 569 -6.13 9.10 -3.00
N ALA A 570 -6.37 9.11 -4.30
CA ALA A 570 -5.34 9.33 -5.31
C ALA A 570 -5.41 10.75 -5.87
N ALA A 571 -4.26 11.30 -6.24
CA ALA A 571 -4.19 12.47 -7.10
C ALA A 571 -3.02 12.29 -8.08
N PRO A 572 -2.98 13.04 -9.19
CA PRO A 572 -1.92 12.81 -10.14
C PRO A 572 -0.53 13.18 -9.56
N GLY A 573 0.49 12.40 -9.93
CA GLY A 573 1.91 12.55 -9.56
C GLY A 573 2.88 12.17 -10.71
N THR A 574 2.31 11.91 -11.89
CA THR A 574 2.86 11.43 -13.19
C THR A 574 3.42 12.40 -14.27
N ASP A 575 4.65 12.96 -14.20
CA ASP A 575 5.35 13.82 -15.21
C ASP A 575 5.19 15.38 -15.23
N ILE A 576 4.41 16.12 -14.41
CA ILE A 576 4.29 17.59 -14.60
C ILE A 576 5.49 18.43 -14.14
N LEU A 577 5.50 19.60 -14.76
CA LEU A 577 6.38 20.73 -14.67
C LEU A 577 5.92 21.76 -13.61
N SER A 578 6.77 22.04 -12.63
CA SER A 578 6.58 23.09 -11.61
C SER A 578 7.92 23.76 -11.27
N ALA A 579 7.93 24.72 -10.34
CA ALA A 579 9.10 25.49 -9.93
C ALA A 579 10.24 24.60 -9.39
N TYR A 580 11.50 24.93 -9.68
CA TYR A 580 12.66 24.10 -9.33
C TYR A 580 13.83 24.96 -8.79
N SER A 581 14.75 24.34 -8.04
CA SER A 581 15.97 25.01 -7.58
C SER A 581 17.03 25.06 -8.69
N PRO A 582 17.56 26.25 -9.04
CA PRO A 582 18.63 26.35 -10.03
C PRO A 582 19.97 25.81 -9.52
N ASP A 583 20.16 25.56 -8.22
CA ASP A 583 21.44 25.04 -7.72
C ASP A 583 21.55 23.53 -8.01
N GLU A 584 20.54 22.74 -7.62
CA GLU A 584 20.37 21.34 -8.06
C GLU A 584 20.13 21.23 -9.58
N GLY A 585 19.38 22.18 -10.14
CA GLY A 585 18.99 22.22 -11.56
C GLY A 585 20.06 22.75 -12.52
N ASN A 586 21.29 23.02 -12.08
CA ASN A 586 22.36 23.59 -12.91
C ASN A 586 21.93 24.85 -13.72
N GLY A 587 21.13 25.72 -13.09
CA GLY A 587 20.54 26.93 -13.66
C GLY A 587 19.08 26.80 -14.12
N ILE A 588 18.52 25.59 -14.16
CA ILE A 588 17.12 25.34 -14.55
C ILE A 588 16.17 25.66 -13.38
N THR A 589 15.15 26.48 -13.64
CA THR A 589 14.18 26.95 -12.63
C THR A 589 12.79 26.29 -12.71
N PHE A 590 12.58 25.36 -13.66
CA PHE A 590 11.35 24.58 -13.81
C PHE A 590 11.67 23.18 -14.36
N ARG A 591 11.10 22.11 -13.77
CA ARG A 591 11.42 20.70 -14.14
C ARG A 591 10.21 19.77 -14.08
N ALA A 592 10.19 18.74 -14.93
CA ALA A 592 9.26 17.60 -14.91
C ALA A 592 9.93 16.32 -14.33
N ILE A 593 9.16 15.53 -13.58
CA ILE A 593 9.62 14.47 -12.64
C ILE A 593 8.42 13.53 -12.28
N SER A 594 8.60 12.38 -11.59
CA SER A 594 7.47 11.53 -11.08
C SER A 594 7.52 11.08 -9.59
N GLY A 595 6.39 11.14 -8.84
CA GLY A 595 6.27 10.64 -7.44
C GLY A 595 5.04 11.08 -6.60
N THR A 596 4.71 10.34 -5.52
CA THR A 596 3.54 10.64 -4.65
C THR A 596 3.63 11.92 -3.84
N SER A 597 4.82 12.43 -3.54
CA SER A 597 4.96 13.66 -2.76
C SER A 597 4.50 14.90 -3.51
N MET A 598 4.06 14.74 -4.75
CA MET A 598 3.38 15.76 -5.51
C MET A 598 1.93 15.43 -5.88
N ALA A 599 1.48 14.20 -5.68
CA ALA A 599 0.06 13.94 -5.54
C ALA A 599 -0.51 14.67 -4.31
N SER A 600 0.23 14.70 -3.20
CA SER A 600 -0.16 15.41 -1.98
C SER A 600 -0.45 16.92 -2.16
N PRO A 601 0.41 17.78 -2.76
CA PRO A 601 0.12 19.19 -2.97
C PRO A 601 -1.10 19.46 -3.86
N HIS A 602 -1.54 18.53 -4.71
CA HIS A 602 -2.84 18.66 -5.40
C HIS A 602 -4.01 18.59 -4.43
N VAL A 603 -3.99 17.62 -3.52
CA VAL A 603 -5.01 17.48 -2.47
C VAL A 603 -4.90 18.62 -1.44
N ALA A 604 -3.69 19.09 -1.12
CA ALA A 604 -3.50 20.24 -0.23
C ALA A 604 -4.01 21.56 -0.85
N GLY A 605 -3.74 21.79 -2.14
CA GLY A 605 -4.29 22.91 -2.87
C GLY A 605 -5.81 22.82 -3.01
N ALA A 606 -6.36 21.63 -3.29
CA ALA A 606 -7.81 21.41 -3.31
C ALA A 606 -8.44 21.64 -1.92
N ALA A 607 -7.81 21.19 -0.83
CA ALA A 607 -8.24 21.48 0.53
C ALA A 607 -8.23 22.99 0.85
N ALA A 608 -7.31 23.76 0.26
CA ALA A 608 -7.32 25.21 0.37
C ALA A 608 -8.47 25.86 -0.42
N LEU A 609 -8.87 25.30 -1.58
CA LEU A 609 -10.08 25.73 -2.29
C LEU A 609 -11.35 25.37 -1.50
N MET A 610 -11.41 24.17 -0.92
CA MET A 610 -12.49 23.74 -0.02
C MET A 610 -12.63 24.69 1.18
N LYS A 611 -11.52 25.05 1.84
CA LYS A 611 -11.53 25.96 3.00
C LYS A 611 -11.87 27.42 2.61
N GLN A 612 -11.72 27.80 1.33
CA GLN A 612 -12.21 29.09 0.82
C GLN A 612 -13.73 29.06 0.59
N ALA A 613 -14.26 27.98 0.01
CA ALA A 613 -15.70 27.83 -0.25
C ALA A 613 -16.49 27.65 1.06
N HIS A 614 -15.97 26.81 1.94
CA HIS A 614 -16.62 26.28 3.15
C HIS A 614 -15.76 26.58 4.40
N PRO A 615 -15.61 27.86 4.79
CA PRO A 615 -14.67 28.28 5.83
C PRO A 615 -15.04 27.75 7.23
N GLU A 616 -16.30 27.43 7.48
CA GLU A 616 -16.79 26.82 8.72
C GLU A 616 -16.50 25.32 8.84
N TRP A 617 -16.30 24.59 7.74
CA TRP A 617 -16.04 23.14 7.78
C TRP A 617 -14.71 22.82 8.48
N ASN A 618 -14.71 21.76 9.30
CA ASN A 618 -13.52 21.27 10.00
C ASN A 618 -12.66 20.35 9.10
N ALA A 619 -11.52 19.89 9.62
CA ALA A 619 -10.56 19.11 8.84
C ALA A 619 -11.12 17.74 8.36
N ILE A 620 -11.98 17.10 9.15
CA ILE A 620 -12.60 15.81 8.83
C ILE A 620 -13.72 15.99 7.80
N GLU A 621 -14.49 17.08 7.90
CA GLU A 621 -15.50 17.45 6.89
C GLU A 621 -14.84 17.69 5.52
N ILE A 622 -13.73 18.44 5.48
CA ILE A 622 -12.97 18.64 4.23
C ILE A 622 -12.34 17.32 3.72
N LYS A 623 -11.74 16.50 4.61
CA LYS A 623 -11.19 15.17 4.24
C LYS A 623 -12.26 14.29 3.60
N THR A 624 -13.40 14.09 4.26
CA THR A 624 -14.42 13.15 3.79
C THR A 624 -15.19 13.65 2.58
N ALA A 625 -15.35 14.96 2.39
CA ALA A 625 -15.82 15.52 1.12
C ALA A 625 -14.86 15.20 -0.03
N LEU A 626 -13.56 15.53 0.10
CA LEU A 626 -12.56 15.28 -0.94
C LEU A 626 -12.48 13.79 -1.35
N MET A 627 -12.60 12.88 -0.37
CA MET A 627 -12.66 11.44 -0.60
C MET A 627 -13.95 11.03 -1.31
N SER A 628 -15.11 11.40 -0.75
CA SER A 628 -16.43 10.89 -1.19
C SER A 628 -16.96 11.48 -2.48
N THR A 629 -16.33 12.52 -3.04
CA THR A 629 -16.67 13.07 -4.36
C THR A 629 -15.59 12.83 -5.43
N SER A 630 -14.62 11.97 -5.15
CA SER A 630 -13.55 11.60 -6.09
C SER A 630 -14.06 10.76 -7.28
N LYS A 631 -13.30 10.65 -8.36
CA LYS A 631 -13.62 9.80 -9.51
C LYS A 631 -13.14 8.37 -9.25
N MET A 632 -14.07 7.41 -9.16
CA MET A 632 -13.77 5.96 -9.10
C MET A 632 -13.73 5.27 -10.47
N GLU A 633 -14.42 5.81 -11.48
CA GLU A 633 -14.58 5.13 -12.77
C GLU A 633 -13.30 5.17 -13.61
N GLY A 634 -12.93 4.04 -14.22
CA GLY A 634 -11.79 3.95 -15.15
C GLY A 634 -10.42 4.19 -14.52
N LEU A 635 -10.27 3.94 -13.21
CA LEU A 635 -8.97 3.87 -12.56
C LEU A 635 -8.34 2.49 -12.79
N HIS A 636 -7.06 2.47 -13.16
CA HIS A 636 -6.33 1.24 -13.46
C HIS A 636 -5.02 1.17 -12.66
N LYS A 637 -4.46 -0.04 -12.49
CA LYS A 637 -3.11 -0.25 -11.98
C LYS A 637 -2.07 0.21 -13.03
N GLU A 638 -0.80 0.07 -12.71
CA GLU A 638 0.34 0.53 -13.51
C GLU A 638 0.49 -0.08 -14.91
N ASP A 639 -0.24 -1.16 -15.20
CA ASP A 639 -0.36 -1.73 -16.55
C ASP A 639 -1.28 -0.91 -17.47
N GLY A 640 -2.15 -0.06 -16.92
CA GLY A 640 -3.19 0.68 -17.64
C GLY A 640 -4.37 -0.17 -18.10
N GLU A 641 -4.54 -1.38 -17.54
CA GLU A 641 -5.53 -2.38 -17.98
C GLU A 641 -6.25 -3.09 -16.82
N THR A 642 -5.55 -3.43 -15.74
CA THR A 642 -6.17 -4.02 -14.54
C THR A 642 -6.88 -2.94 -13.73
N LYS A 643 -8.12 -3.19 -13.29
CA LYS A 643 -8.89 -2.27 -12.41
C LYS A 643 -8.10 -1.97 -11.13
N ALA A 644 -8.00 -0.70 -10.74
CA ALA A 644 -7.44 -0.30 -9.46
C ALA A 644 -8.40 -0.60 -8.31
N ASP A 645 -7.87 -1.03 -7.16
CA ASP A 645 -8.60 -1.31 -5.93
C ASP A 645 -8.34 -0.25 -4.84
N ALA A 646 -9.01 -0.39 -3.69
CA ALA A 646 -8.96 0.61 -2.63
C ALA A 646 -7.55 0.76 -1.99
N PHE A 647 -6.68 -0.25 -2.08
CA PHE A 647 -5.28 -0.15 -1.64
C PHE A 647 -4.39 0.53 -2.68
N ASP A 648 -4.81 0.68 -3.94
CA ASP A 648 -4.10 1.49 -4.93
C ASP A 648 -4.48 2.97 -4.87
N VAL A 649 -5.77 3.29 -4.65
CA VAL A 649 -6.33 4.65 -4.86
C VAL A 649 -7.21 5.18 -3.73
N GLY A 650 -7.46 4.40 -2.68
CA GLY A 650 -8.33 4.80 -1.57
C GLY A 650 -9.78 4.97 -2.04
N ALA A 651 -10.34 6.16 -1.81
CA ALA A 651 -11.67 6.51 -2.30
C ALA A 651 -11.73 6.75 -3.82
N GLY A 652 -10.60 6.97 -4.51
CA GLY A 652 -10.56 7.29 -5.94
C GLY A 652 -9.71 8.52 -6.26
N ARG A 653 -9.77 9.02 -7.50
CA ARG A 653 -8.94 10.15 -7.97
C ARG A 653 -9.61 11.50 -7.73
N LEU A 654 -8.93 12.41 -7.02
CA LEU A 654 -9.35 13.78 -6.71
C LEU A 654 -10.11 14.49 -7.86
N ASP A 655 -11.33 14.95 -7.60
CA ASP A 655 -12.13 15.72 -8.55
C ASP A 655 -12.63 17.01 -7.87
N VAL A 656 -11.97 18.14 -8.18
CA VAL A 656 -12.11 19.37 -7.38
C VAL A 656 -13.48 20.05 -7.53
N PRO A 657 -14.09 20.14 -8.74
CA PRO A 657 -15.44 20.68 -8.87
C PRO A 657 -16.49 19.88 -8.09
N SER A 658 -16.41 18.55 -8.12
CA SER A 658 -17.31 17.67 -7.36
C SER A 658 -17.14 17.84 -5.85
N ALA A 659 -15.91 18.06 -5.37
CA ALA A 659 -15.66 18.33 -3.96
C ALA A 659 -16.22 19.68 -3.51
N LEU A 660 -16.07 20.74 -4.32
CA LEU A 660 -16.63 22.05 -4.02
C LEU A 660 -18.17 22.04 -3.93
N ASP A 661 -18.82 21.18 -4.71
CA ASP A 661 -20.28 20.96 -4.71
C ASP A 661 -20.74 19.84 -3.74
N ALA A 662 -19.85 19.31 -2.88
CA ALA A 662 -20.18 18.26 -1.92
C ALA A 662 -21.31 18.69 -0.99
N ALA A 663 -22.40 17.90 -0.96
CA ALA A 663 -23.59 18.19 -0.16
C ALA A 663 -23.70 17.34 1.13
N VAL A 664 -22.81 16.36 1.32
CA VAL A 664 -22.70 15.57 2.55
C VAL A 664 -21.25 15.37 2.96
N THR A 665 -21.03 15.13 4.24
CA THR A 665 -19.76 14.66 4.80
C THR A 665 -19.99 13.43 5.68
N PHE A 666 -18.90 12.74 6.04
CA PHE A 666 -18.93 11.54 6.87
C PHE A 666 -18.06 11.73 8.12
N LYS A 667 -18.38 10.99 9.19
CA LYS A 667 -17.55 10.91 10.39
C LYS A 667 -16.26 10.11 10.16
N HIS A 668 -16.34 9.03 9.37
CA HIS A 668 -15.18 8.28 8.86
C HIS A 668 -15.23 8.25 7.32
N GLY A 669 -14.09 8.48 6.65
CA GLY A 669 -14.01 8.57 5.19
C GLY A 669 -13.84 7.25 4.45
N SER A 670 -13.70 6.15 5.18
CA SER A 670 -13.50 4.80 4.66
C SER A 670 -13.76 3.78 5.79
N PHE A 671 -13.81 2.49 5.45
CA PHE A 671 -13.77 1.39 6.41
C PHE A 671 -12.65 0.40 6.06
N ALA A 672 -12.08 -0.26 7.07
CA ALA A 672 -11.41 -1.54 6.86
C ALA A 672 -11.60 -2.52 8.03
N ASP A 673 -11.49 -3.81 7.75
CA ASP A 673 -11.43 -4.86 8.79
C ASP A 673 -10.52 -6.02 8.33
N PRO A 674 -9.34 -6.23 8.94
CA PRO A 674 -8.45 -7.35 8.63
C PRO A 674 -8.91 -8.69 9.23
N ASN A 675 -9.99 -8.71 10.01
CA ASN A 675 -10.47 -9.85 10.78
C ASN A 675 -11.96 -10.13 10.57
N CYS A 676 -12.52 -9.82 9.39
CA CYS A 676 -13.94 -10.03 9.09
C CYS A 676 -14.27 -11.54 9.02
N LEU A 677 -14.60 -12.11 10.18
CA LEU A 677 -14.79 -13.54 10.39
C LEU A 677 -16.20 -13.98 9.98
N SER A 678 -16.37 -14.17 8.67
CA SER A 678 -17.64 -14.45 7.97
C SER A 678 -18.74 -13.39 8.08
N ALA A 679 -18.65 -12.44 9.02
CA ALA A 679 -19.42 -11.21 9.02
C ALA A 679 -18.72 -10.09 9.81
N CYS A 680 -18.87 -8.85 9.36
CA CYS A 680 -18.41 -7.62 10.01
C CYS A 680 -19.45 -6.50 9.82
N SER A 681 -19.43 -5.48 10.69
CA SER A 681 -20.41 -4.38 10.69
C SER A 681 -19.73 -3.06 11.09
N PHE A 682 -20.07 -1.98 10.37
CA PHE A 682 -19.45 -0.67 10.52
C PHE A 682 -20.49 0.43 10.71
N THR A 683 -20.52 1.09 11.88
CA THR A 683 -21.37 2.27 12.13
C THR A 683 -20.65 3.55 11.69
N ASN A 684 -21.31 4.40 10.91
CA ASN A 684 -20.80 5.72 10.51
C ASN A 684 -21.94 6.76 10.55
N THR A 685 -21.58 8.03 10.49
CA THR A 685 -22.53 9.16 10.51
C THR A 685 -22.43 9.90 9.18
N LEU A 686 -23.56 10.13 8.51
CA LEU A 686 -23.69 10.97 7.33
C LEU A 686 -24.36 12.28 7.74
N LYS A 687 -23.78 13.41 7.32
CA LYS A 687 -24.24 14.76 7.68
C LYS A 687 -24.55 15.59 6.42
N ASN A 688 -25.73 16.19 6.37
CA ASN A 688 -26.13 17.11 5.29
C ASN A 688 -25.42 18.46 5.47
N MET A 689 -24.63 18.85 4.46
CA MET A 689 -23.92 20.14 4.42
C MET A 689 -24.61 21.18 3.54
N GLY A 690 -25.73 20.84 2.89
CA GLY A 690 -26.51 21.76 2.06
C GLY A 690 -27.38 22.72 2.87
N GLU A 691 -27.79 23.84 2.24
CA GLU A 691 -28.72 24.83 2.82
C GLU A 691 -30.19 24.37 2.84
N GLU A 692 -30.52 23.26 2.17
CA GLU A 692 -31.88 22.72 2.05
C GLU A 692 -31.97 21.29 2.61
N ALA A 693 -33.17 20.88 3.02
CA ALA A 693 -33.48 19.52 3.45
C ALA A 693 -33.47 18.56 2.25
N GLY A 694 -32.98 17.34 2.46
CA GLY A 694 -32.71 16.39 1.39
C GLY A 694 -32.87 14.92 1.79
N GLU A 695 -33.26 14.09 0.82
CA GLU A 695 -33.32 12.63 0.98
C GLU A 695 -32.18 11.96 0.20
N TRP A 696 -31.43 11.12 0.90
CA TRP A 696 -30.27 10.37 0.42
C TRP A 696 -30.55 8.88 0.48
N THR A 697 -30.33 8.15 -0.62
CA THR A 697 -30.48 6.70 -0.69
C THR A 697 -29.14 6.03 -0.97
N ALA A 698 -28.82 5.01 -0.18
CA ALA A 698 -27.61 4.21 -0.29
C ALA A 698 -27.77 3.03 -1.27
N LYS A 699 -26.72 2.78 -2.05
CA LYS A 699 -26.54 1.57 -2.86
C LYS A 699 -25.14 1.01 -2.65
N VAL A 700 -25.01 -0.29 -2.42
CA VAL A 700 -23.70 -0.97 -2.40
C VAL A 700 -23.23 -1.28 -3.83
N VAL A 701 -21.93 -1.11 -4.07
CA VAL A 701 -21.22 -1.56 -5.28
C VAL A 701 -20.03 -2.41 -4.84
N THR A 702 -20.01 -3.69 -5.22
CA THR A 702 -18.95 -4.63 -4.84
C THR A 702 -18.83 -5.76 -5.85
N ASP A 703 -17.64 -6.34 -5.95
CA ASP A 703 -17.33 -7.48 -6.84
C ASP A 703 -17.37 -8.84 -6.09
N MET A 704 -17.82 -8.85 -4.82
CA MET A 704 -17.84 -10.01 -3.90
C MET A 704 -18.96 -11.02 -4.24
N ASP A 705 -18.69 -11.97 -5.14
CA ASP A 705 -19.68 -12.99 -5.53
C ASP A 705 -20.17 -13.84 -4.34
N GLY A 706 -21.45 -13.67 -4.02
CA GLY A 706 -22.17 -14.46 -3.01
C GLY A 706 -22.15 -13.87 -1.59
N ALA A 707 -21.41 -12.79 -1.34
CA ALA A 707 -21.55 -12.01 -0.11
C ALA A 707 -22.93 -11.33 -0.04
N VAL A 708 -23.43 -11.09 1.18
CA VAL A 708 -24.61 -10.24 1.39
C VAL A 708 -24.13 -8.95 2.06
N VAL A 709 -24.43 -7.81 1.44
CA VAL A 709 -23.95 -6.50 1.90
C VAL A 709 -25.11 -5.52 1.95
N THR A 710 -25.39 -4.97 3.13
CA THR A 710 -26.59 -4.16 3.39
C THR A 710 -26.25 -2.89 4.15
N VAL A 711 -26.98 -1.81 3.86
CA VAL A 711 -26.88 -0.53 4.58
C VAL A 711 -28.18 -0.30 5.34
N SER A 712 -28.09 0.00 6.64
CA SER A 712 -29.25 0.14 7.53
C SER A 712 -29.20 1.45 8.35
N PRO A 713 -30.17 2.38 8.21
CA PRO A 713 -31.19 2.45 7.15
C PRO A 713 -30.58 2.76 5.79
N SER A 714 -31.18 2.24 4.71
CA SER A 714 -30.74 2.50 3.33
C SER A 714 -31.21 3.85 2.76
N THR A 715 -32.07 4.57 3.47
CA THR A 715 -32.54 5.92 3.10
C THR A 715 -32.54 6.82 4.32
N LEU A 716 -32.00 8.04 4.16
CA LEU A 716 -31.92 9.09 5.18
C LEU A 716 -32.52 10.38 4.64
N ALA A 717 -33.56 10.89 5.30
CA ALA A 717 -34.05 12.26 5.10
C ALA A 717 -33.44 13.15 6.18
N LEU A 718 -32.76 14.23 5.77
CA LEU A 718 -32.00 15.12 6.65
C LEU A 718 -32.31 16.59 6.36
N GLU A 719 -32.62 17.35 7.40
CA GLU A 719 -32.66 18.83 7.34
C GLU A 719 -31.26 19.42 7.09
N ALA A 720 -31.19 20.72 6.78
CA ALA A 720 -29.93 21.42 6.56
C ALA A 720 -29.04 21.41 7.84
N GLY A 721 -27.84 20.83 7.75
CA GLY A 721 -26.92 20.67 8.88
C GLY A 721 -27.23 19.47 9.80
N GLU A 722 -28.24 18.66 9.51
CA GLU A 722 -28.59 17.45 10.29
C GLU A 722 -27.66 16.27 9.98
N GLU A 723 -27.44 15.42 10.98
CA GLU A 723 -26.60 14.22 10.88
C GLU A 723 -27.36 12.98 11.40
N ALA A 724 -27.15 11.83 10.75
CA ALA A 724 -27.73 10.56 11.17
C ALA A 724 -26.73 9.40 11.03
N GLU A 725 -26.86 8.42 11.92
CA GLU A 725 -26.06 7.19 11.89
C GLU A 725 -26.67 6.14 10.94
N PHE A 726 -25.80 5.39 10.29
CA PHE A 726 -26.12 4.19 9.52
C PHE A 726 -25.08 3.10 9.78
N ASN A 727 -25.48 1.85 9.59
CA ASN A 727 -24.55 0.71 9.60
C ASN A 727 -24.35 0.19 8.17
N LEU A 728 -23.14 -0.27 7.88
CA LEU A 728 -22.81 -1.15 6.77
C LEU A 728 -22.56 -2.54 7.34
N ASP A 729 -23.45 -3.48 7.06
CA ASP A 729 -23.37 -4.88 7.48
C ASP A 729 -22.89 -5.73 6.30
N ILE A 730 -21.83 -6.53 6.50
CA ILE A 730 -21.21 -7.36 5.46
C ILE A 730 -21.15 -8.81 5.94
N ASP A 731 -21.75 -9.73 5.19
CA ASP A 731 -21.73 -11.18 5.42
C ASP A 731 -20.95 -11.88 4.31
N THR A 732 -19.74 -12.33 4.65
CA THR A 732 -18.81 -12.99 3.72
C THR A 732 -18.88 -14.51 3.76
N SER A 733 -19.79 -15.09 4.55
CA SER A 733 -19.90 -16.54 4.78
C SER A 733 -19.93 -17.35 3.47
N PHE A 734 -20.56 -16.80 2.42
CA PHE A 734 -20.73 -17.45 1.11
C PHE A 734 -19.94 -16.77 -0.03
N ASN A 735 -19.07 -15.81 0.29
CA ASN A 735 -18.25 -15.08 -0.67
C ASN A 735 -17.24 -16.02 -1.35
N ALA A 736 -17.10 -15.90 -2.67
CA ALA A 736 -16.28 -16.79 -3.48
C ALA A 736 -14.77 -16.52 -3.38
N GLN A 737 -14.36 -15.32 -2.92
CA GLN A 737 -12.95 -14.89 -2.87
C GLN A 737 -12.49 -14.66 -1.42
N LYS A 738 -11.47 -15.38 -0.96
CA LYS A 738 -10.91 -15.22 0.39
C LYS A 738 -9.70 -14.30 0.41
N GLY A 739 -9.44 -13.68 1.57
CA GLY A 739 -8.48 -12.58 1.70
C GLY A 739 -9.12 -11.20 1.48
N TRP A 740 -8.32 -10.23 1.04
CA TRP A 740 -8.79 -8.85 0.84
C TRP A 740 -9.84 -8.73 -0.27
N ASN A 741 -11.00 -8.19 0.10
CA ASN A 741 -12.16 -7.92 -0.73
C ASN A 741 -12.55 -6.44 -0.61
N PHE A 742 -13.12 -5.86 -1.67
CA PHE A 742 -13.36 -4.42 -1.78
C PHE A 742 -14.79 -4.07 -2.21
N GLY A 743 -15.22 -2.87 -1.86
CA GLY A 743 -16.47 -2.29 -2.35
C GLY A 743 -16.68 -0.86 -1.89
N HIS A 744 -17.84 -0.30 -2.23
CA HIS A 744 -18.22 1.07 -1.91
C HIS A 744 -19.70 1.16 -1.56
N VAL A 745 -20.05 2.00 -0.59
CA VAL A 745 -21.43 2.49 -0.40
C VAL A 745 -21.56 3.80 -1.17
N VAL A 746 -22.55 3.90 -2.05
CA VAL A 746 -22.83 5.09 -2.87
C VAL A 746 -24.14 5.70 -2.42
N TRP A 747 -24.07 6.87 -1.79
CA TRP A 747 -25.22 7.67 -1.38
C TRP A 747 -25.61 8.63 -2.51
N THR A 748 -26.87 8.59 -2.93
CA THR A 748 -27.42 9.42 -4.01
C THR A 748 -28.54 10.29 -3.47
N HIS A 749 -28.46 11.61 -3.68
CA HIS A 749 -29.50 12.56 -3.33
C HIS A 749 -30.60 12.62 -4.40
N THR A 750 -31.82 12.99 -4.01
CA THR A 750 -32.95 13.23 -4.93
C THR A 750 -32.66 14.18 -6.11
N THR A 751 -31.69 15.11 -5.98
CA THR A 751 -31.26 16.00 -7.08
C THR A 751 -30.20 15.41 -8.01
N GLY A 752 -29.74 14.18 -7.76
CA GLY A 752 -28.68 13.52 -8.53
C GLY A 752 -27.25 13.80 -8.05
N LYS A 753 -27.06 14.49 -6.91
CA LYS A 753 -25.75 14.54 -6.24
C LYS A 753 -25.38 13.16 -5.69
N VAL A 754 -24.09 12.83 -5.72
CA VAL A 754 -23.55 11.53 -5.30
C VAL A 754 -22.39 11.74 -4.34
N ALA A 755 -22.31 10.89 -3.31
CA ALA A 755 -21.14 10.75 -2.44
C ALA A 755 -20.91 9.27 -2.11
N HIS A 756 -19.66 8.79 -2.20
CA HIS A 756 -19.33 7.37 -1.95
C HIS A 756 -18.36 7.16 -0.79
N LEU A 757 -18.36 5.94 -0.26
CA LEU A 757 -17.58 5.54 0.91
C LEU A 757 -16.93 4.17 0.63
N PRO A 758 -15.60 4.07 0.46
CA PRO A 758 -14.90 2.80 0.19
C PRO A 758 -14.79 1.92 1.44
N TYR A 759 -14.76 0.61 1.24
CA TYR A 759 -14.40 -0.37 2.26
C TYR A 759 -13.45 -1.45 1.71
N ALA A 760 -12.57 -1.94 2.59
CA ALA A 760 -11.68 -3.08 2.33
C ALA A 760 -11.74 -4.06 3.50
N ILE A 761 -12.11 -5.32 3.27
CA ILE A 761 -12.20 -6.32 4.35
C ILE A 761 -11.43 -7.59 4.00
N TYR A 762 -10.81 -8.22 4.98
CA TYR A 762 -10.18 -9.53 4.83
C TYR A 762 -11.19 -10.61 5.24
N ASP A 763 -11.67 -11.35 4.26
CA ASP A 763 -12.67 -12.41 4.44
C ASP A 763 -12.02 -13.66 5.05
N ASN A 764 -12.25 -13.84 6.36
CA ASN A 764 -11.77 -14.96 7.15
C ASN A 764 -12.90 -15.96 7.45
N GLU A 765 -12.55 -17.26 7.41
CA GLU A 765 -13.43 -18.35 7.88
C GLU A 765 -13.03 -18.87 9.26
N ALA A 766 -11.81 -18.57 9.74
CA ALA A 766 -11.27 -19.02 11.02
C ALA A 766 -10.61 -17.87 11.77
N SER A 767 -10.67 -17.89 13.11
CA SER A 767 -9.86 -17.01 13.97
C SER A 767 -8.38 -17.43 14.01
N ASP A 768 -8.12 -18.73 13.88
CA ASP A 768 -6.80 -19.32 13.61
C ASP A 768 -7.02 -20.64 12.85
N ALA A 769 -6.70 -20.66 11.56
CA ALA A 769 -6.92 -21.81 10.67
C ALA A 769 -5.93 -22.98 10.88
N TYR A 770 -4.87 -22.78 11.69
CA TYR A 770 -3.96 -23.83 12.12
C TYR A 770 -4.50 -24.53 13.37
N VAL A 771 -5.04 -23.76 14.33
CA VAL A 771 -5.59 -24.32 15.58
C VAL A 771 -7.00 -24.89 15.39
N LEU A 772 -7.88 -24.24 14.62
CA LEU A 772 -9.25 -24.71 14.37
C LEU A 772 -9.64 -24.51 12.90
N ASN A 773 -10.05 -25.58 12.22
CA ASN A 773 -10.47 -25.56 10.82
C ASN A 773 -11.76 -26.35 10.62
N ALA A 774 -12.59 -25.97 9.63
CA ALA A 774 -13.78 -26.71 9.24
C ALA A 774 -13.85 -26.91 7.72
N THR A 775 -14.05 -28.15 7.29
CA THR A 775 -14.07 -28.57 5.89
C THR A 775 -15.40 -29.21 5.52
N VAL A 776 -15.75 -29.16 4.23
CA VAL A 776 -16.98 -29.70 3.66
C VAL A 776 -16.61 -30.38 2.34
N GLU A 777 -16.92 -31.66 2.18
CA GLU A 777 -16.37 -32.52 1.11
C GLU A 777 -16.90 -32.17 -0.30
N SER A 778 -18.07 -31.53 -0.40
CA SER A 778 -18.64 -31.07 -1.67
C SER A 778 -19.50 -29.82 -1.49
N ASN A 779 -19.52 -28.95 -2.50
CA ASN A 779 -20.48 -27.83 -2.62
C ASN A 779 -21.90 -28.31 -3.02
N SER A 780 -22.23 -29.57 -2.74
CA SER A 780 -23.44 -30.23 -3.23
C SER A 780 -23.84 -31.45 -2.38
N ALA A 781 -24.58 -31.20 -1.30
CA ALA A 781 -25.58 -32.15 -0.81
C ALA A 781 -26.90 -31.88 -1.53
N ASN A 782 -27.42 -32.85 -2.28
CA ASN A 782 -28.86 -32.88 -2.51
C ASN A 782 -29.56 -33.36 -1.22
N SER A 783 -30.87 -33.16 -1.13
CA SER A 783 -31.75 -33.52 0.00
C SER A 783 -31.71 -35.00 0.43
N TYR A 784 -30.97 -35.87 -0.26
CA TYR A 784 -30.82 -37.31 0.00
C TYR A 784 -29.37 -37.81 0.03
N THR A 785 -28.37 -36.94 -0.21
CA THR A 785 -26.95 -37.31 -0.19
C THR A 785 -26.25 -36.47 0.88
N PRO A 786 -26.00 -37.03 2.08
CA PRO A 786 -25.35 -36.29 3.15
C PRO A 786 -23.91 -35.94 2.76
N THR A 787 -23.58 -34.66 2.73
CA THR A 787 -22.19 -34.23 2.54
C THR A 787 -21.43 -34.48 3.84
N LYS A 788 -20.21 -35.02 3.74
CA LYS A 788 -19.31 -35.07 4.90
C LYS A 788 -18.80 -33.68 5.21
N ALA A 789 -18.77 -33.35 6.48
CA ALA A 789 -18.03 -32.21 6.99
C ALA A 789 -17.16 -32.67 8.16
N ALA A 790 -16.03 -32.02 8.33
CA ALA A 790 -15.10 -32.31 9.41
C ALA A 790 -14.63 -31.01 10.05
N VAL A 791 -14.60 -31.00 11.39
CA VAL A 791 -13.92 -29.96 12.18
C VAL A 791 -12.67 -30.58 12.77
N THR A 792 -11.53 -29.93 12.54
CA THR A 792 -10.23 -30.34 13.05
C THR A 792 -9.72 -29.29 14.02
N PHE A 793 -9.33 -29.71 15.21
CA PHE A 793 -8.65 -28.89 16.20
C PHE A 793 -7.29 -29.51 16.55
N GLU A 794 -6.21 -28.75 16.45
CA GLU A 794 -4.86 -29.17 16.88
C GLU A 794 -4.46 -28.37 18.12
N ASN A 795 -4.21 -29.07 19.24
CA ASN A 795 -4.09 -28.40 20.53
C ASN A 795 -2.77 -27.64 20.70
N ALA A 796 -2.81 -26.32 20.43
CA ALA A 796 -1.70 -25.41 20.65
C ALA A 796 -1.61 -24.83 22.08
N VAL A 797 -2.72 -24.79 22.85
CA VAL A 797 -2.83 -23.88 24.01
C VAL A 797 -3.35 -24.51 25.30
N PHE A 798 -4.20 -25.53 25.28
CA PHE A 798 -4.84 -26.04 26.50
C PHE A 798 -3.96 -27.08 27.19
N ASP A 799 -3.57 -26.82 28.44
CA ASP A 799 -2.92 -27.77 29.35
C ASP A 799 -3.96 -28.62 30.13
N SER A 800 -5.26 -28.35 29.93
CA SER A 800 -6.37 -28.95 30.69
C SER A 800 -7.54 -29.42 29.82
N GLU A 801 -8.67 -29.82 30.44
CA GLU A 801 -9.85 -30.30 29.73
C GLU A 801 -10.57 -29.14 29.03
N PHE A 802 -10.70 -29.24 27.71
CA PHE A 802 -11.37 -28.26 26.85
C PHE A 802 -12.53 -28.91 26.09
N SER A 803 -13.34 -28.10 25.40
CA SER A 803 -14.43 -28.57 24.55
C SER A 803 -14.33 -28.01 23.14
N VAL A 804 -14.75 -28.80 22.15
CA VAL A 804 -14.95 -28.39 20.76
C VAL A 804 -16.41 -28.61 20.41
N ALA A 805 -17.15 -27.52 20.18
CA ALA A 805 -18.55 -27.56 19.81
C ALA A 805 -18.73 -27.19 18.34
N VAL A 806 -19.61 -27.91 17.63
CA VAL A 806 -19.99 -27.62 16.25
C VAL A 806 -21.50 -27.46 16.18
N LYS A 807 -21.97 -26.36 15.61
CA LYS A 807 -23.36 -25.94 15.52
C LYS A 807 -23.72 -25.65 14.07
N LEU A 808 -24.91 -26.07 13.65
CA LEU A 808 -25.46 -25.77 12.33
C LEU A 808 -26.59 -24.74 12.48
N GLU A 809 -26.56 -23.71 11.65
CA GLU A 809 -27.63 -22.71 11.59
C GLU A 809 -28.92 -23.28 10.95
N GLU A 810 -29.97 -22.46 10.93
CA GLU A 810 -31.26 -22.81 10.37
C GLU A 810 -31.14 -23.18 8.87
N GLY A 811 -31.80 -24.27 8.48
CA GLY A 811 -31.76 -24.81 7.12
C GLY A 811 -30.93 -26.09 6.94
N ALA A 812 -30.18 -26.56 7.96
CA ALA A 812 -29.49 -27.85 7.96
C ALA A 812 -29.64 -28.62 9.29
N GLU A 813 -29.37 -29.92 9.27
CA GLU A 813 -29.26 -30.75 10.48
C GLU A 813 -28.17 -31.83 10.34
N PHE A 814 -27.63 -32.28 11.48
CA PHE A 814 -26.79 -33.47 11.54
C PHE A 814 -27.63 -34.73 11.23
N LEU A 815 -27.15 -35.57 10.30
CA LEU A 815 -27.92 -36.72 9.82
C LEU A 815 -28.28 -37.69 10.95
N LYS A 816 -29.57 -37.80 11.25
CA LYS A 816 -30.09 -38.67 12.31
C LYS A 816 -29.81 -40.14 12.00
N GLY A 817 -28.93 -40.76 12.81
CA GLY A 817 -28.56 -42.17 12.69
C GLY A 817 -27.32 -42.47 11.83
N ALA A 818 -26.58 -41.44 11.41
CA ALA A 818 -25.16 -41.60 11.12
C ALA A 818 -24.36 -41.40 12.43
N ASP A 819 -23.28 -42.18 12.60
CA ASP A 819 -22.36 -41.98 13.73
C ASP A 819 -21.47 -40.75 13.46
N VAL A 820 -21.33 -39.87 14.46
CA VAL A 820 -20.27 -38.86 14.47
C VAL A 820 -18.98 -39.55 14.91
N SER A 821 -18.03 -39.70 14.00
CA SER A 821 -16.76 -40.35 14.28
C SER A 821 -15.72 -39.31 14.72
N GLN A 822 -15.29 -39.39 15.97
CA GLN A 822 -14.10 -38.67 16.45
C GLN A 822 -12.83 -39.46 16.08
N SER A 823 -11.81 -38.77 15.57
CA SER A 823 -10.41 -39.18 15.70
C SER A 823 -9.79 -38.36 16.82
N VAL A 824 -8.98 -39.00 17.67
CA VAL A 824 -8.22 -38.32 18.74
C VAL A 824 -6.80 -38.87 18.74
N THR A 825 -5.84 -37.99 18.46
CA THR A 825 -4.40 -38.26 18.54
C THR A 825 -3.85 -37.60 19.80
N GLY A 826 -2.92 -38.25 20.50
CA GLY A 826 -2.29 -37.68 21.70
C GLY A 826 -3.21 -37.48 22.91
N GLY A 827 -4.31 -38.24 23.06
CA GLY A 827 -5.17 -38.02 24.23
C GLY A 827 -6.46 -38.83 24.25
N GLU A 828 -7.40 -38.40 25.10
CA GLU A 828 -8.74 -38.98 25.19
C GLU A 828 -9.83 -37.92 25.43
N GLY A 829 -11.01 -38.20 24.88
CA GLY A 829 -12.19 -37.33 24.97
C GLY A 829 -13.43 -38.02 24.46
N GLN A 830 -14.59 -37.39 24.63
CA GLN A 830 -15.90 -37.95 24.29
C GLN A 830 -16.73 -36.95 23.50
N VAL A 831 -17.20 -37.38 22.32
CA VAL A 831 -18.17 -36.66 21.52
C VAL A 831 -19.61 -36.99 21.94
N SER A 832 -20.45 -35.97 21.93
CA SER A 832 -21.89 -36.01 22.18
C SER A 832 -22.64 -35.22 21.10
N VAL A 833 -23.90 -35.56 20.85
CA VAL A 833 -24.71 -34.93 19.78
C VAL A 833 -26.11 -34.63 20.30
N ASP A 834 -26.52 -33.37 20.20
CA ASP A 834 -27.86 -32.89 20.50
C ASP A 834 -28.56 -32.48 19.19
N HIS A 835 -29.49 -33.33 18.74
CA HIS A 835 -30.32 -33.09 17.54
C HIS A 835 -31.51 -32.12 17.80
N VAL A 836 -31.63 -31.54 18.99
CA VAL A 836 -32.65 -30.52 19.35
C VAL A 836 -32.01 -29.13 19.34
N SER A 837 -30.79 -28.97 19.88
CA SER A 837 -30.02 -27.73 19.73
C SER A 837 -29.21 -27.66 18.43
N ASN A 838 -29.18 -28.76 17.66
CA ASN A 838 -28.40 -28.91 16.43
C ASN A 838 -26.90 -28.68 16.68
N THR A 839 -26.37 -29.40 17.67
CA THR A 839 -24.99 -29.22 18.18
C THR A 839 -24.27 -30.56 18.40
N ILE A 840 -23.04 -30.68 17.93
CA ILE A 840 -22.06 -31.69 18.37
C ILE A 840 -21.21 -31.01 19.46
N ASN A 841 -20.95 -31.70 20.57
CA ASN A 841 -19.99 -31.23 21.58
C ASN A 841 -19.01 -32.37 21.91
N TRP A 842 -17.73 -32.15 21.64
CA TRP A 842 -16.63 -32.96 22.15
C TRP A 842 -16.05 -32.31 23.40
N THR A 843 -15.69 -33.11 24.41
CA THR A 843 -14.98 -32.66 25.61
C THR A 843 -13.90 -33.67 25.96
N GLY A 844 -12.70 -33.20 26.34
CA GLY A 844 -11.58 -34.07 26.70
C GLY A 844 -10.27 -33.31 26.85
N ALA A 845 -9.17 -34.06 26.92
CA ALA A 845 -7.82 -33.51 26.99
C ALA A 845 -6.89 -34.27 26.04
N VAL A 846 -6.04 -33.52 25.35
CA VAL A 846 -5.03 -34.06 24.43
C VAL A 846 -3.72 -33.30 24.62
N ASP A 847 -2.60 -33.96 24.32
CA ASP A 847 -1.24 -33.45 24.39
C ASP A 847 -1.19 -32.03 23.79
N LYS A 848 -0.59 -31.09 24.51
CA LYS A 848 -0.39 -29.73 24.02
C LYS A 848 0.87 -29.70 23.15
N ALA A 849 0.80 -29.02 22.01
CA ALA A 849 1.97 -28.81 21.17
C ALA A 849 3.06 -28.05 21.96
N SER A 850 4.30 -28.51 21.89
CA SER A 850 5.45 -27.88 22.53
C SER A 850 6.71 -27.98 21.68
N PHE A 851 7.68 -27.14 22.01
CA PHE A 851 9.07 -27.35 21.59
C PHE A 851 9.91 -27.59 22.83
N ASP A 852 10.69 -28.66 22.82
CA ASP A 852 11.65 -28.98 23.88
C ASP A 852 13.08 -28.79 23.34
N ILE A 853 13.90 -27.98 24.03
CA ILE A 853 15.28 -27.69 23.61
C ILE A 853 16.26 -28.49 24.47
N VAL A 854 16.82 -29.55 23.89
CA VAL A 854 17.55 -30.61 24.60
C VAL A 854 19.07 -30.49 24.37
N GLU A 855 19.86 -30.42 25.45
CA GLU A 855 21.33 -30.28 25.38
C GLU A 855 22.00 -31.50 24.72
N LYS A 856 22.87 -31.23 23.73
CA LYS A 856 23.52 -32.21 22.87
C LYS A 856 25.02 -31.91 22.76
N VAL A 857 25.75 -32.40 23.77
CA VAL A 857 27.12 -31.98 24.16
C VAL A 857 28.25 -32.19 23.12
N ASN A 858 27.97 -32.59 21.86
CA ASN A 858 28.95 -32.52 20.77
C ASN A 858 28.30 -32.58 19.37
N LEU A 859 28.23 -31.44 18.67
CA LEU A 859 28.01 -31.34 17.21
C LEU A 859 29.30 -31.01 16.44
N GLY A 860 30.38 -30.65 17.15
CA GLY A 860 31.68 -30.29 16.60
C GLY A 860 31.83 -28.80 16.32
N ASN A 861 33.08 -28.34 16.31
CA ASN A 861 33.47 -26.93 16.21
C ASN A 861 33.88 -26.52 14.78
N PHE A 862 33.23 -27.06 13.75
CA PHE A 862 33.55 -26.75 12.36
C PHE A 862 32.81 -25.49 11.91
N THR A 863 33.50 -24.59 11.22
CA THR A 863 32.86 -23.50 10.47
C THR A 863 32.65 -23.89 9.00
N LEU A 864 31.73 -23.21 8.33
CA LEU A 864 31.55 -23.25 6.88
C LEU A 864 32.68 -22.50 6.16
N SER A 865 33.21 -21.43 6.77
CA SER A 865 34.41 -20.72 6.30
C SER A 865 35.64 -21.64 6.19
N ASP A 866 35.87 -22.52 7.18
CA ASP A 866 36.95 -23.53 7.16
C ASP A 866 36.78 -24.61 6.07
N LYS A 867 35.63 -24.66 5.39
CA LYS A 867 35.41 -25.55 4.23
C LYS A 867 35.71 -24.88 2.89
N GLY A 868 36.08 -23.59 2.89
CA GLY A 868 36.30 -22.83 1.67
C GLY A 868 34.99 -22.54 0.90
N LEU A 869 33.86 -22.46 1.61
CA LEU A 869 32.65 -21.88 1.07
C LEU A 869 32.81 -20.36 0.97
N ASN A 870 32.11 -19.74 0.02
CA ASN A 870 31.97 -18.28 -0.02
C ASN A 870 30.86 -17.85 0.96
N PRO A 871 30.97 -16.68 1.60
CA PRO A 871 29.86 -16.10 2.34
C PRO A 871 28.69 -15.74 1.42
N TYR A 872 27.51 -15.58 2.00
CA TYR A 872 26.37 -15.00 1.31
C TYR A 872 26.62 -13.51 1.04
N ALA A 873 26.39 -13.08 -0.20
CA ALA A 873 26.57 -11.69 -0.60
C ALA A 873 25.28 -10.90 -0.33
N CYS A 874 25.24 -10.24 0.83
CA CYS A 874 24.22 -9.26 1.20
C CYS A 874 24.24 -8.02 0.27
N THR A 875 23.13 -7.31 0.21
CA THR A 875 22.94 -6.12 -0.64
C THR A 875 22.58 -4.90 0.20
N GLY A 876 23.40 -3.85 0.15
CA GLY A 876 23.23 -2.65 0.99
C GLY A 876 24.29 -2.62 2.10
N GLU A 877 23.88 -2.20 3.30
CA GLU A 877 24.78 -2.11 4.47
C GLU A 877 24.91 -3.44 5.23
N CYS A 878 24.26 -4.53 4.79
CA CYS A 878 24.36 -5.86 5.43
C CYS A 878 23.96 -5.89 6.92
N ASP A 879 23.02 -5.02 7.25
CA ASP A 879 22.43 -4.71 8.56
C ASP A 879 20.91 -4.55 8.31
N GLU A 880 20.07 -5.08 9.20
CA GLU A 880 18.60 -5.21 9.05
C GLU A 880 18.13 -5.83 7.71
N PHE A 881 18.67 -6.98 7.29
CA PHE A 881 18.24 -7.68 6.06
C PHE A 881 17.85 -9.16 6.23
N GLY A 882 16.77 -9.55 5.54
CA GLY A 882 16.34 -10.93 5.37
C GLY A 882 16.76 -11.52 4.02
N ALA A 883 17.18 -12.80 4.00
CA ALA A 883 17.52 -13.55 2.79
C ALA A 883 16.79 -14.90 2.75
N THR A 884 15.96 -15.12 1.71
CA THR A 884 15.15 -16.34 1.55
C THR A 884 15.90 -17.44 0.80
N PHE A 885 15.89 -18.66 1.34
CA PHE A 885 16.53 -19.84 0.77
C PHE A 885 15.53 -21.00 0.60
N ASN A 886 15.66 -21.75 -0.48
CA ASN A 886 14.83 -22.94 -0.73
C ASN A 886 15.31 -24.12 0.13
N ALA A 887 14.41 -24.69 0.92
CA ALA A 887 14.67 -25.82 1.82
C ALA A 887 13.38 -26.63 2.04
N GLU A 888 13.45 -27.95 1.84
CA GLU A 888 12.33 -28.87 2.07
C GLU A 888 12.48 -29.44 3.48
N PHE A 889 11.66 -29.00 4.45
CA PHE A 889 11.73 -29.44 5.85
C PHE A 889 10.37 -29.36 6.56
N THR A 890 10.28 -29.90 7.77
CA THR A 890 9.08 -29.85 8.61
C THR A 890 9.31 -28.94 9.80
N PHE A 891 8.29 -28.20 10.24
CA PHE A 891 8.35 -27.40 11.48
C PHE A 891 6.93 -27.23 12.04
N ALA A 892 6.74 -27.47 13.34
CA ALA A 892 5.42 -27.56 13.98
C ALA A 892 4.43 -28.41 13.16
N GLY A 893 4.80 -29.65 12.84
CA GLY A 893 3.98 -30.59 12.04
C GLY A 893 3.80 -30.26 10.55
N LYS A 894 4.07 -29.02 10.10
CA LYS A 894 3.83 -28.53 8.73
C LYS A 894 5.09 -28.60 7.86
N GLU A 895 4.92 -28.94 6.59
CA GLU A 895 6.00 -28.88 5.59
C GLU A 895 6.21 -27.45 5.05
N TYR A 896 7.48 -27.08 4.87
CA TYR A 896 7.94 -25.82 4.29
C TYR A 896 8.91 -26.10 3.13
N THR A 897 8.88 -25.22 2.13
CA THR A 897 9.75 -25.26 0.93
C THR A 897 10.82 -24.16 0.92
N SER A 898 10.78 -23.25 1.89
CA SER A 898 11.68 -22.12 2.07
C SER A 898 11.84 -21.74 3.54
N PHE A 899 12.91 -21.02 3.85
CA PHE A 899 13.06 -20.24 5.07
C PHE A 899 13.77 -18.90 4.76
N THR A 900 13.50 -17.86 5.55
CA THR A 900 14.18 -16.56 5.45
C THR A 900 15.10 -16.38 6.64
N VAL A 901 16.38 -16.12 6.38
CA VAL A 901 17.42 -15.90 7.39
C VAL A 901 17.62 -14.41 7.60
N SER A 902 17.70 -13.96 8.85
CA SER A 902 18.19 -12.61 9.20
C SER A 902 19.65 -12.68 9.63
N ASP A 903 20.40 -11.66 9.27
CA ASP A 903 21.63 -11.20 9.93
C ASP A 903 21.56 -11.22 11.47
N ASN A 904 20.44 -10.79 12.07
CA ASN A 904 20.14 -10.76 13.51
C ASN A 904 20.11 -12.14 14.23
N GLY A 905 20.71 -13.17 13.65
CA GLY A 905 20.99 -14.44 14.33
C GLY A 905 19.82 -15.42 14.41
N PHE A 906 18.77 -15.22 13.60
CA PHE A 906 17.57 -16.05 13.57
C PHE A 906 17.08 -16.36 12.14
N ILE A 907 16.18 -17.33 12.04
CA ILE A 907 15.50 -17.74 10.82
C ILE A 907 13.98 -17.67 11.06
N ALA A 908 13.20 -17.16 10.11
CA ALA A 908 11.76 -17.37 10.05
C ALA A 908 11.41 -18.42 8.99
N VAL A 909 10.43 -19.28 9.25
CA VAL A 909 10.02 -20.32 8.29
C VAL A 909 9.14 -19.76 7.15
N GLY A 910 9.30 -20.29 5.94
CA GLY A 910 8.62 -19.78 4.73
C GLY A 910 9.39 -18.66 4.03
N SER A 911 8.67 -17.85 3.24
CA SER A 911 9.23 -16.74 2.44
C SER A 911 8.68 -15.36 2.79
N ASP A 912 7.63 -15.31 3.61
CA ASP A 912 6.69 -14.19 3.65
C ASP A 912 6.85 -13.32 4.92
N ALA A 913 7.88 -13.62 5.72
CA ALA A 913 8.20 -12.91 6.95
C ALA A 913 9.11 -11.70 6.66
N ASP A 914 8.64 -10.50 7.00
CA ASP A 914 9.47 -9.29 7.04
C ASP A 914 10.39 -9.33 8.26
N LEU A 915 11.71 -9.42 8.01
CA LEU A 915 12.72 -9.51 9.06
C LEU A 915 13.35 -8.15 9.39
N THR A 916 12.99 -7.07 8.68
CA THR A 916 13.47 -5.69 8.92
C THR A 916 12.86 -5.03 10.16
N LEU A 917 11.93 -5.73 10.82
CA LEU A 917 11.39 -5.39 12.13
C LEU A 917 12.12 -6.13 13.27
N GLY A 918 13.21 -6.86 12.95
CA GLY A 918 13.77 -7.94 13.75
C GLY A 918 14.97 -7.62 14.63
N HIS A 919 15.62 -6.45 14.58
CA HIS A 919 16.78 -6.14 15.44
C HIS A 919 16.57 -6.36 16.95
N THR A 920 15.34 -6.14 17.47
CA THR A 920 15.03 -6.32 18.90
C THR A 920 14.47 -7.72 19.18
N PRO A 921 15.18 -8.59 19.94
CA PRO A 921 14.65 -9.90 20.30
C PRO A 921 13.42 -9.79 21.21
N THR A 922 12.32 -10.42 20.79
CA THR A 922 11.10 -10.63 21.60
C THR A 922 11.21 -11.86 22.49
N ALA A 923 10.17 -12.17 23.27
CA ALA A 923 10.05 -13.46 23.96
C ALA A 923 9.73 -14.59 22.96
N LEU A 924 9.96 -15.85 23.33
CA LEU A 924 9.62 -17.02 22.50
C LEU A 924 8.83 -18.06 23.32
N PRO A 925 7.49 -18.15 23.19
CA PRO A 925 6.66 -17.56 22.15
C PRO A 925 6.23 -16.11 22.43
N ASP A 926 6.11 -15.31 21.37
CA ASP A 926 5.34 -14.05 21.36
C ASP A 926 4.37 -14.04 20.16
N GLY A 927 3.17 -13.49 20.35
CA GLY A 927 2.18 -13.38 19.28
C GLY A 927 2.47 -12.27 18.27
N THR A 928 3.40 -11.35 18.58
CA THR A 928 3.72 -10.20 17.73
C THR A 928 4.86 -10.47 16.77
N ALA A 929 4.63 -10.22 15.48
CA ALA A 929 5.58 -10.45 14.39
C ALA A 929 6.96 -9.80 14.63
N PRO A 930 8.07 -10.43 14.18
CA PRO A 930 8.11 -11.60 13.29
C PRO A 930 7.86 -12.94 14.01
N ASN A 931 6.94 -13.76 13.50
CA ASN A 931 6.55 -15.05 14.08
C ASN A 931 7.20 -16.24 13.33
N GLY A 932 7.21 -17.42 13.95
CA GLY A 932 7.67 -18.66 13.31
C GLY A 932 9.19 -18.82 13.34
N ILE A 933 9.77 -18.38 14.45
CA ILE A 933 11.20 -18.14 14.61
C ILE A 933 11.97 -19.41 15.00
N ILE A 934 13.18 -19.53 14.46
CA ILE A 934 14.23 -20.47 14.81
C ILE A 934 15.48 -19.63 15.14
N ALA A 935 15.67 -19.32 16.42
CA ALA A 935 16.69 -18.39 16.92
C ALA A 935 17.81 -19.13 17.68
N PRO A 936 18.91 -19.55 17.03
CA PRO A 936 20.08 -20.05 17.73
C PRO A 936 20.68 -18.99 18.67
N LEU A 937 20.78 -17.73 18.23
CA LEU A 937 21.11 -16.60 19.10
C LEU A 937 20.59 -15.35 18.42
N TRP A 938 19.38 -14.91 18.77
CA TRP A 938 18.79 -13.69 18.25
C TRP A 938 19.36 -12.49 19.01
N SER A 939 19.99 -11.57 18.28
CA SER A 939 20.47 -10.26 18.77
C SER A 939 20.62 -9.32 17.58
N ASP A 940 20.58 -8.02 17.85
CA ASP A 940 20.96 -6.90 16.97
C ASP A 940 22.39 -7.14 16.40
N PHE A 941 22.54 -7.72 15.20
CA PHE A 941 23.82 -8.22 14.64
C PHE A 941 24.16 -7.63 13.26
N ASP A 942 25.25 -6.88 13.22
CA ASP A 942 25.80 -6.15 12.06
C ASP A 942 26.91 -6.99 11.38
N LEU A 943 26.75 -7.33 10.08
CA LEU A 943 27.71 -8.14 9.31
C LEU A 943 28.84 -7.29 8.69
N GLU A 944 29.86 -7.93 8.11
CA GLU A 944 30.90 -7.21 7.36
C GLU A 944 30.33 -6.55 6.09
N GLY A 945 29.94 -5.29 6.26
CA GLY A 945 29.31 -4.42 5.26
C GLY A 945 28.74 -3.15 5.91
N GLY A 946 28.32 -3.24 7.18
CA GLY A 946 27.64 -2.17 7.90
C GLY A 946 28.54 -1.24 8.69
N ALA A 947 27.91 -0.38 9.50
CA ALA A 947 28.56 0.74 10.16
C ALA A 947 29.49 0.34 11.31
N THR A 948 29.23 -0.80 11.96
CA THR A 948 30.01 -1.34 13.09
C THR A 948 30.38 -2.83 12.95
N GLY A 949 29.85 -3.50 11.93
CA GLY A 949 29.79 -4.95 11.84
C GLY A 949 31.09 -5.67 11.51
N GLY A 950 30.94 -6.98 11.39
CA GLY A 950 32.02 -7.86 10.98
C GLY A 950 31.55 -9.31 10.86
N GLY A 951 32.39 -10.16 10.27
CA GLY A 951 31.99 -11.53 10.01
C GLY A 951 30.97 -11.64 8.88
N HIS A 952 30.46 -12.85 8.65
CA HIS A 952 29.60 -13.12 7.49
C HIS A 952 28.53 -14.15 7.80
N LEU A 953 27.41 -14.06 7.08
CA LEU A 953 26.44 -15.13 6.95
C LEU A 953 26.93 -16.17 5.92
N TYR A 954 26.80 -17.45 6.23
CA TYR A 954 26.98 -18.56 5.29
C TYR A 954 25.73 -19.45 5.29
N VAL A 955 25.28 -19.86 4.11
CA VAL A 955 24.22 -20.89 3.96
C VAL A 955 24.72 -21.98 3.03
N ALA A 956 24.67 -23.23 3.50
CA ALA A 956 25.14 -24.39 2.77
C ALA A 956 24.13 -25.55 2.82
N VAL A 957 24.12 -26.38 1.78
CA VAL A 957 23.33 -27.61 1.73
C VAL A 957 24.28 -28.81 1.62
N SER A 958 24.40 -29.55 2.72
CA SER A 958 25.03 -30.87 2.71
C SER A 958 24.05 -31.89 2.12
N THR A 959 24.56 -32.97 1.52
CA THR A 959 23.73 -34.10 1.05
C THR A 959 24.37 -35.41 1.47
N ASN A 960 23.64 -36.21 2.22
CA ASN A 960 24.04 -37.56 2.60
C ASN A 960 24.05 -38.45 1.33
N GLN A 961 25.23 -38.98 0.98
CA GLN A 961 25.41 -39.73 -0.27
C GLN A 961 24.76 -41.12 -0.26
N ASP A 962 24.45 -41.68 0.91
CA ASP A 962 23.81 -43.00 1.05
C ASP A 962 22.28 -42.90 1.07
N THR A 963 21.70 -41.80 1.58
CA THR A 963 20.24 -41.62 1.71
C THR A 963 19.64 -40.58 0.75
N GLY A 964 20.45 -39.71 0.16
CA GLY A 964 20.00 -38.54 -0.61
C GLY A 964 19.45 -37.40 0.25
N GLN A 965 19.41 -37.54 1.58
CA GLN A 965 18.86 -36.54 2.49
C GLN A 965 19.71 -35.27 2.49
N LYS A 966 19.05 -34.12 2.35
CA LYS A 966 19.67 -32.79 2.44
C LYS A 966 19.80 -32.37 3.91
N THR A 967 20.80 -31.56 4.22
CA THR A 967 20.90 -30.86 5.51
C THR A 967 21.33 -29.43 5.24
N HIS A 968 20.46 -28.50 5.60
CA HIS A 968 20.69 -27.07 5.46
C HIS A 968 21.46 -26.60 6.70
N ILE A 969 22.54 -25.87 6.51
CA ILE A 969 23.36 -25.30 7.57
C ILE A 969 23.42 -23.80 7.32
N VAL A 970 22.89 -23.03 8.26
CA VAL A 970 23.01 -21.57 8.33
C VAL A 970 24.02 -21.26 9.42
N GLU A 971 25.03 -20.45 9.11
CA GLU A 971 26.10 -20.08 10.03
C GLU A 971 26.30 -18.57 10.03
N TRP A 972 26.16 -17.98 11.20
CA TRP A 972 26.62 -16.63 11.50
C TRP A 972 28.07 -16.78 11.97
N ASN A 973 29.02 -16.37 11.13
CA ASN A 973 30.45 -16.53 11.37
C ASN A 973 31.07 -15.22 11.81
N LYS A 974 31.49 -15.13 13.07
CA LYS A 974 32.14 -13.95 13.68
C LYS A 974 31.32 -12.65 13.63
N VAL A 975 29.99 -12.77 13.65
CA VAL A 975 29.07 -11.63 13.62
C VAL A 975 29.23 -10.76 14.87
N LYS A 976 28.87 -9.47 14.78
CA LYS A 976 29.12 -8.47 15.83
C LYS A 976 27.83 -7.79 16.23
N VAL A 977 27.63 -7.62 17.53
CA VAL A 977 26.44 -6.93 18.04
C VAL A 977 26.54 -5.46 17.63
N TYR A 978 25.47 -4.92 17.04
CA TYR A 978 25.46 -3.54 16.53
C TYR A 978 25.88 -2.55 17.64
N GLY A 979 26.88 -1.72 17.35
CA GLY A 979 27.40 -0.73 18.30
C GLY A 979 28.10 -1.27 19.57
N ASP A 980 28.45 -2.56 19.65
CA ASP A 980 29.17 -3.11 20.81
C ASP A 980 30.70 -2.94 20.71
N ASP A 981 31.22 -1.94 21.44
CA ASP A 981 32.65 -1.67 21.64
C ASP A 981 33.44 -2.82 22.33
N SER A 982 32.79 -3.91 22.77
CA SER A 982 33.47 -5.03 23.47
C SER A 982 34.54 -5.74 22.63
N GLY A 983 34.36 -5.78 21.31
CA GLY A 983 35.18 -6.57 20.39
C GLY A 983 34.90 -8.08 20.41
N ASN A 984 33.75 -8.50 20.95
CA ASN A 984 33.26 -9.88 20.85
C ASN A 984 32.93 -10.24 19.38
N GLU A 985 33.26 -11.47 18.98
CA GLU A 985 32.89 -12.06 17.68
C GLU A 985 32.10 -13.34 17.94
N TYR A 986 30.93 -13.50 17.32
CA TYR A 986 29.99 -14.57 17.61
C TYR A 986 29.93 -15.57 16.45
N THR A 987 30.13 -16.86 16.75
CA THR A 987 30.09 -17.95 15.75
C THR A 987 29.15 -19.06 16.19
N PHE A 988 28.03 -19.20 15.50
CA PHE A 988 26.97 -20.17 15.80
C PHE A 988 26.23 -20.61 14.52
N GLN A 989 25.57 -21.76 14.59
CA GLN A 989 24.84 -22.36 13.47
C GLN A 989 23.42 -22.75 13.85
N ALA A 990 22.51 -22.68 12.88
CA ALA A 990 21.29 -23.48 12.83
C ALA A 990 21.44 -24.58 11.77
N ILE A 991 21.13 -25.82 12.15
CA ILE A 991 21.23 -27.01 11.30
C ILE A 991 19.83 -27.59 11.16
N ILE A 992 19.29 -27.61 9.93
CA ILE A 992 17.95 -28.09 9.60
C ILE A 992 18.07 -29.33 8.71
N VAL A 993 17.57 -30.47 9.17
CA VAL A 993 17.61 -31.73 8.41
C VAL A 993 16.40 -31.83 7.48
N GLY A 994 16.65 -31.87 6.18
CA GLY A 994 15.59 -31.82 5.16
C GLY A 994 14.68 -33.05 5.18
N GLY A 995 13.40 -32.82 4.92
CA GLY A 995 12.32 -33.79 5.01
C GLY A 995 12.02 -34.29 6.43
N THR A 996 12.42 -33.53 7.46
CA THR A 996 12.17 -33.85 8.88
C THR A 996 11.97 -32.57 9.71
N ASP A 997 11.53 -32.73 10.95
CA ASP A 997 11.45 -31.68 11.98
C ASP A 997 12.75 -31.46 12.76
N GLN A 998 13.82 -32.20 12.44
CA GLN A 998 15.06 -32.18 13.21
C GLN A 998 15.87 -30.91 12.95
N ILE A 999 15.76 -29.97 13.89
CA ILE A 999 16.55 -28.74 13.95
C ILE A 999 17.57 -28.86 15.09
N SER A 1000 18.74 -28.28 14.92
CA SER A 1000 19.73 -28.18 16.01
C SER A 1000 20.50 -26.87 15.95
N PHE A 1001 20.73 -26.27 17.12
CA PHE A 1001 21.66 -25.17 17.30
C PHE A 1001 23.06 -25.71 17.59
N ASN A 1002 24.12 -25.03 17.14
CA ASN A 1002 25.51 -25.36 17.45
C ASN A 1002 26.30 -24.09 17.79
N TYR A 1003 26.85 -24.01 19.01
CA TYR A 1003 27.63 -22.86 19.48
C TYR A 1003 29.13 -23.18 19.40
N ILE A 1004 29.84 -22.43 18.55
CA ILE A 1004 31.25 -22.68 18.20
C ILE A 1004 32.17 -21.71 18.94
N ASP A 1005 31.83 -20.43 18.92
CA ASP A 1005 32.54 -19.37 19.65
C ASP A 1005 31.54 -18.30 20.11
N VAL A 1006 31.32 -18.21 21.43
CA VAL A 1006 30.41 -17.24 22.04
C VAL A 1006 31.13 -16.67 23.27
N PRO A 1007 31.94 -15.61 23.14
CA PRO A 1007 32.88 -15.19 24.18
C PRO A 1007 32.19 -14.66 25.45
N ALA A 1008 31.07 -13.97 25.29
CA ALA A 1008 30.11 -13.57 26.31
C ALA A 1008 28.72 -13.47 25.64
N LEU A 1009 27.63 -13.31 26.42
CA LEU A 1009 26.30 -13.11 25.84
C LEU A 1009 26.05 -11.62 25.52
N PRO A 1010 25.27 -11.29 24.47
CA PRO A 1010 24.90 -9.90 24.16
C PRO A 1010 24.10 -9.24 25.30
N ALA A 1011 24.04 -7.90 25.29
CA ALA A 1011 23.31 -7.13 26.30
C ALA A 1011 21.77 -7.27 26.18
N SER A 1012 21.27 -7.50 24.97
CA SER A 1012 19.91 -7.94 24.66
C SER A 1012 20.04 -9.11 23.71
N TYR A 1013 19.50 -10.27 24.09
CA TYR A 1013 19.44 -11.45 23.23
C TYR A 1013 18.22 -12.29 23.61
N ASN A 1014 17.76 -13.12 22.68
CA ASN A 1014 17.01 -14.33 23.02
C ASN A 1014 17.60 -15.53 22.25
N ALA A 1015 17.23 -16.74 22.62
CA ALA A 1015 17.55 -17.95 21.87
C ALA A 1015 16.47 -18.99 22.14
N GLY A 1016 15.90 -19.58 21.10
CA GLY A 1016 14.69 -20.38 21.22
C GLY A 1016 14.03 -20.66 19.89
N VAL A 1017 12.80 -21.18 19.93
CA VAL A 1017 11.97 -21.40 18.75
C VAL A 1017 10.51 -21.08 19.04
N GLU A 1018 9.72 -20.80 17.99
CA GLU A 1018 8.26 -20.72 18.08
C GLU A 1018 7.54 -21.04 16.77
N SER A 1019 6.25 -21.35 16.88
CA SER A 1019 5.30 -21.57 15.79
C SER A 1019 4.96 -20.29 15.02
N VAL A 1020 4.51 -20.42 13.77
CA VAL A 1020 4.12 -19.29 12.89
C VAL A 1020 2.98 -18.39 13.40
N ASN A 1021 2.20 -18.82 14.39
CA ASN A 1021 1.17 -18.00 15.04
C ASN A 1021 1.60 -17.41 16.40
N GLY A 1022 2.86 -17.63 16.83
CA GLY A 1022 3.37 -17.07 18.09
C GLY A 1022 2.70 -17.63 19.36
N LYS A 1023 2.10 -18.82 19.30
CA LYS A 1023 1.38 -19.44 20.44
C LYS A 1023 2.14 -20.58 21.10
N ILE A 1024 2.97 -21.31 20.35
CA ILE A 1024 3.77 -22.44 20.83
C ILE A 1024 5.24 -22.04 20.69
N GLY A 1025 6.03 -22.12 21.76
CA GLY A 1025 7.44 -21.73 21.72
C GLY A 1025 8.23 -22.20 22.94
N SER A 1026 9.54 -21.97 22.91
CA SER A 1026 10.46 -22.40 23.97
C SER A 1026 11.78 -21.62 23.93
N GLU A 1027 12.27 -21.19 25.10
CA GLU A 1027 13.52 -20.44 25.26
C GLU A 1027 14.64 -21.29 25.88
N LEU A 1028 15.87 -21.04 25.42
CA LEU A 1028 17.08 -21.48 26.10
C LEU A 1028 17.32 -20.66 27.36
N THR A 1029 17.11 -21.28 28.52
CA THR A 1029 17.42 -20.71 29.85
C THR A 1029 18.84 -20.11 30.01
N SER A 1030 19.79 -20.53 29.17
CA SER A 1030 21.06 -19.83 28.93
C SER A 1030 21.76 -20.36 27.67
N VAL A 1031 22.29 -19.48 26.82
CA VAL A 1031 23.21 -19.88 25.74
C VAL A 1031 24.62 -20.17 26.31
N PRO A 1032 25.30 -21.25 25.89
CA PRO A 1032 26.67 -21.56 26.34
C PRO A 1032 27.71 -20.52 25.89
N THR A 1033 28.57 -20.07 26.82
CA THR A 1033 29.68 -19.14 26.53
C THR A 1033 31.06 -19.83 26.57
N GLY A 1034 31.89 -19.61 25.55
CA GLY A 1034 33.29 -20.04 25.53
C GLY A 1034 33.87 -20.20 24.12
N LEU A 1035 35.20 -20.08 24.03
CA LEU A 1035 35.99 -20.28 22.81
C LEU A 1035 36.11 -21.77 22.45
N GLY A 1036 35.72 -22.11 21.21
CA GLY A 1036 35.98 -23.43 20.62
C GLY A 1036 35.13 -24.56 21.21
N MET A 1037 33.89 -24.26 21.58
CA MET A 1037 32.93 -25.29 21.95
C MET A 1037 32.36 -25.98 20.69
N GLY A 1038 31.68 -27.09 20.89
CA GLY A 1038 30.83 -27.74 19.89
C GLY A 1038 29.52 -28.15 20.55
N THR A 1039 29.06 -27.33 21.49
CA THR A 1039 27.89 -27.61 22.33
C THR A 1039 26.67 -27.29 21.50
N GLY A 1040 25.91 -28.32 21.15
CA GLY A 1040 24.66 -28.17 20.45
C GLY A 1040 23.45 -28.34 21.35
N TYR A 1041 22.30 -27.98 20.80
CA TYR A 1041 21.00 -28.39 21.30
C TYR A 1041 20.20 -28.94 20.13
N SER A 1042 19.41 -29.99 20.34
CA SER A 1042 18.35 -30.36 19.41
C SER A 1042 17.04 -29.72 19.87
N ILE A 1043 16.28 -29.19 18.91
CA ILE A 1043 14.87 -28.89 19.12
C ILE A 1043 14.11 -30.17 18.80
N GLU A 1044 13.32 -30.63 19.76
CA GLU A 1044 12.40 -31.75 19.60
C GLU A 1044 10.99 -31.15 19.54
N SER A 1045 10.26 -31.39 18.45
CA SER A 1045 8.90 -30.88 18.30
C SER A 1045 7.89 -31.91 18.83
N VAL A 1046 7.08 -31.51 19.81
CA VAL A 1046 5.93 -32.30 20.26
C VAL A 1046 4.73 -31.79 19.48
N GLN A 1047 4.24 -32.58 18.54
CA GLN A 1047 3.02 -32.23 17.82
C GLN A 1047 1.83 -32.21 18.79
N GLY A 1048 0.95 -31.23 18.63
CA GLY A 1048 -0.29 -31.16 19.39
C GLY A 1048 -1.18 -32.37 19.13
N GLY A 1049 -1.89 -32.80 20.16
CA GLY A 1049 -2.96 -33.76 20.01
C GLY A 1049 -4.05 -33.19 19.12
N ILE A 1050 -4.50 -33.99 18.17
CA ILE A 1050 -5.48 -33.60 17.14
C ILE A 1050 -6.83 -34.22 17.49
N VAL A 1051 -7.87 -33.39 17.52
CA VAL A 1051 -9.28 -33.78 17.61
C VAL A 1051 -9.93 -33.55 16.24
N GLU A 1052 -10.35 -34.61 15.57
CA GLU A 1052 -11.01 -34.54 14.27
C GLU A 1052 -12.44 -35.07 14.39
N LEU A 1053 -13.43 -34.18 14.31
CA LEU A 1053 -14.85 -34.53 14.37
C LEU A 1053 -15.39 -34.69 12.96
N ASN A 1054 -15.52 -35.92 12.47
CA ASN A 1054 -16.13 -36.23 11.18
C ASN A 1054 -17.63 -36.53 11.34
N TYR A 1055 -18.47 -35.82 10.58
CA TYR A 1055 -19.93 -35.95 10.62
C TYR A 1055 -20.56 -35.76 9.24
N GLN A 1056 -21.88 -35.97 9.17
CA GLN A 1056 -22.67 -35.81 7.95
C GLN A 1056 -23.80 -34.82 8.16
N ILE A 1057 -23.94 -33.89 7.21
CA ILE A 1057 -24.92 -32.81 7.23
C ILE A 1057 -25.92 -32.97 6.08
N VAL A 1058 -27.18 -32.63 6.33
CA VAL A 1058 -28.26 -32.62 5.33
C VAL A 1058 -29.06 -31.33 5.41
N ALA A 1059 -29.62 -30.90 4.28
CA ALA A 1059 -30.54 -29.77 4.24
C ALA A 1059 -31.89 -30.12 4.86
N ASN A 1060 -32.46 -29.21 5.63
CA ASN A 1060 -33.80 -29.34 6.19
C ASN A 1060 -34.86 -29.14 5.09
N ASN A 1061 -36.04 -29.72 5.28
CA ASN A 1061 -37.10 -29.78 4.27
C ASN A 1061 -37.56 -28.39 3.79
N ARG A 1062 -37.03 -27.93 2.64
CA ARG A 1062 -37.32 -26.62 2.05
C ARG A 1062 -38.65 -26.61 1.32
N SER A 1063 -39.52 -25.67 1.70
CA SER A 1063 -40.68 -25.24 0.90
C SER A 1063 -40.45 -23.82 0.34
N ASN A 1064 -39.91 -22.92 1.17
CA ASN A 1064 -39.48 -21.59 0.78
C ASN A 1064 -38.07 -21.63 0.13
N TYR A 1065 -38.01 -21.96 -1.16
CA TYR A 1065 -36.79 -21.90 -1.98
C TYR A 1065 -37.01 -21.16 -3.31
N THR A 1066 -38.11 -20.43 -3.42
CA THR A 1066 -38.53 -19.71 -4.61
C THR A 1066 -38.78 -18.24 -4.28
N ALA A 1067 -38.45 -17.33 -5.19
CA ALA A 1067 -38.36 -15.90 -4.91
C ALA A 1067 -39.34 -15.09 -5.76
N ASP A 1068 -39.99 -14.08 -5.16
CA ASP A 1068 -40.98 -13.27 -5.87
C ASP A 1068 -40.33 -12.50 -7.04
N ASP A 1069 -40.94 -12.58 -8.21
CA ASP A 1069 -40.54 -11.85 -9.42
C ASP A 1069 -41.23 -10.48 -9.47
N VAL A 1070 -40.50 -9.45 -9.89
CA VAL A 1070 -41.08 -8.14 -10.25
C VAL A 1070 -40.71 -7.82 -11.69
N VAL A 1071 -41.72 -7.70 -12.55
CA VAL A 1071 -41.53 -7.42 -13.98
C VAL A 1071 -42.37 -6.25 -14.47
N VAL A 1072 -41.85 -5.57 -15.50
CA VAL A 1072 -42.52 -4.45 -16.17
C VAL A 1072 -42.70 -4.77 -17.64
N THR A 1073 -43.86 -4.45 -18.19
CA THR A 1073 -44.12 -4.53 -19.64
C THR A 1073 -45.09 -3.43 -20.07
N ASP A 1074 -45.28 -3.26 -21.38
CA ASP A 1074 -46.18 -2.27 -21.95
C ASP A 1074 -47.51 -2.93 -22.36
N GLU A 1075 -48.60 -2.16 -22.50
CA GLU A 1075 -49.89 -2.71 -22.89
C GLU A 1075 -49.83 -3.48 -24.24
N GLU A 1076 -50.63 -4.53 -24.36
CA GLU A 1076 -50.64 -5.47 -25.50
C GLU A 1076 -49.31 -6.20 -25.80
N GLN A 1077 -48.20 -5.88 -25.11
CA GLN A 1077 -46.93 -6.58 -25.26
C GLN A 1077 -46.90 -7.87 -24.43
N ALA A 1078 -46.63 -8.99 -25.10
CA ALA A 1078 -46.36 -10.26 -24.43
C ALA A 1078 -44.93 -10.26 -23.84
N LEU A 1079 -44.79 -10.71 -22.59
CA LEU A 1079 -43.52 -10.84 -21.89
C LEU A 1079 -43.24 -12.31 -21.59
N ASN A 1080 -42.04 -12.78 -21.93
CA ASN A 1080 -41.54 -14.07 -21.48
C ASN A 1080 -40.72 -13.87 -20.20
N ILE A 1081 -41.20 -14.45 -19.10
CA ILE A 1081 -40.66 -14.29 -17.74
C ILE A 1081 -39.91 -15.57 -17.38
N ASN A 1082 -38.61 -15.46 -17.08
CA ASN A 1082 -37.86 -16.58 -16.53
C ASN A 1082 -37.99 -16.59 -15.00
N VAL A 1083 -39.10 -17.12 -14.50
CA VAL A 1083 -39.40 -17.25 -13.06
C VAL A 1083 -38.41 -18.15 -12.31
N LEU A 1084 -37.47 -18.79 -13.01
CA LEU A 1084 -36.42 -19.62 -12.42
C LEU A 1084 -35.04 -18.92 -12.41
N ALA A 1085 -35.00 -17.59 -12.60
CA ALA A 1085 -33.76 -16.81 -12.65
C ALA A 1085 -33.24 -16.38 -11.26
N ASN A 1086 -34.17 -16.20 -10.32
CA ASN A 1086 -33.98 -15.80 -8.92
C ASN A 1086 -34.24 -16.96 -7.93
N ASP A 1087 -35.04 -17.96 -8.33
CA ASP A 1087 -35.29 -19.19 -7.59
C ASP A 1087 -34.01 -19.92 -7.19
N LEU A 1088 -34.01 -20.48 -5.97
CA LEU A 1088 -32.82 -21.09 -5.40
C LEU A 1088 -32.56 -22.48 -5.99
N GLY A 1089 -31.76 -22.46 -7.05
CA GLY A 1089 -30.87 -23.56 -7.43
C GLY A 1089 -29.72 -23.81 -6.43
N GLU A 1090 -29.69 -23.13 -5.27
CA GLU A 1090 -28.72 -23.35 -4.19
C GLU A 1090 -29.36 -23.29 -2.79
N SER A 1091 -29.04 -24.27 -1.96
CA SER A 1091 -29.33 -24.28 -0.52
C SER A 1091 -28.17 -23.68 0.26
N ARG A 1092 -28.39 -22.57 0.95
CA ARG A 1092 -27.39 -21.92 1.83
C ARG A 1092 -27.75 -22.06 3.31
N PHE A 1093 -26.73 -22.24 4.16
CA PHE A 1093 -26.74 -22.20 5.64
C PHE A 1093 -25.29 -22.03 6.15
N LYS A 1094 -25.09 -21.66 7.41
CA LYS A 1094 -23.74 -21.60 8.02
C LYS A 1094 -23.50 -22.73 9.00
N MET A 1095 -22.22 -23.08 9.12
CA MET A 1095 -21.68 -23.98 10.12
C MET A 1095 -20.72 -23.18 11.01
N GLU A 1096 -20.92 -23.25 12.31
CA GLU A 1096 -20.15 -22.54 13.33
C GLU A 1096 -19.47 -23.58 14.23
N ALA A 1097 -18.17 -23.47 14.44
CA ALA A 1097 -17.43 -24.31 15.37
C ALA A 1097 -16.62 -23.46 16.33
N HIS A 1098 -16.66 -23.77 17.62
CA HIS A 1098 -15.84 -23.10 18.63
C HIS A 1098 -15.09 -24.10 19.51
N ALA A 1099 -13.86 -23.75 19.90
CA ALA A 1099 -13.04 -24.52 20.83
C ALA A 1099 -12.65 -23.64 22.02
N SER A 1100 -12.95 -24.08 23.24
CA SER A 1100 -12.74 -23.27 24.46
C SER A 1100 -12.53 -24.11 25.72
N SER A 1101 -11.84 -23.53 26.70
CA SER A 1101 -11.68 -24.06 28.07
C SER A 1101 -12.49 -23.22 29.06
N SER A 1102 -12.87 -23.82 30.19
CA SER A 1102 -13.51 -23.12 31.32
C SER A 1102 -12.79 -23.37 32.67
N ALA A 1103 -11.54 -23.86 32.60
CA ALA A 1103 -10.68 -23.98 33.76
C ALA A 1103 -10.29 -22.60 34.31
N ALA A 1104 -10.06 -22.51 35.62
CA ALA A 1104 -9.82 -21.23 36.32
C ALA A 1104 -8.47 -20.54 35.98
N THR A 1105 -7.76 -21.02 34.97
CA THR A 1105 -6.43 -20.56 34.51
C THR A 1105 -6.31 -20.41 32.99
N GLU A 1106 -7.36 -20.75 32.22
CA GLU A 1106 -7.35 -20.75 30.75
C GLU A 1106 -8.62 -20.07 30.24
N THR A 1107 -8.48 -19.05 29.39
CA THR A 1107 -9.61 -18.31 28.81
C THR A 1107 -9.32 -17.94 27.34
N GLU A 1108 -9.02 -18.95 26.54
CA GLU A 1108 -8.86 -18.84 25.07
C GLU A 1108 -10.08 -19.44 24.37
N GLU A 1109 -10.49 -18.84 23.25
CA GLU A 1109 -11.58 -19.30 22.39
C GLU A 1109 -11.17 -19.17 20.92
N PHE A 1110 -11.34 -20.25 20.16
CA PHE A 1110 -11.14 -20.27 18.71
C PHE A 1110 -12.49 -20.45 18.02
N LEU A 1111 -12.69 -19.79 16.88
CA LEU A 1111 -13.96 -19.74 16.18
C LEU A 1111 -13.77 -19.94 14.68
N VAL A 1112 -14.51 -20.88 14.10
CA VAL A 1112 -14.65 -21.07 12.66
C VAL A 1112 -16.09 -20.83 12.25
N LYS A 1113 -16.29 -20.08 11.17
CA LYS A 1113 -17.56 -19.90 10.49
C LYS A 1113 -17.38 -20.26 9.03
N LYS A 1114 -18.21 -21.18 8.54
CA LYS A 1114 -18.17 -21.70 7.18
C LYS A 1114 -19.55 -21.63 6.56
N GLY A 1115 -19.73 -20.80 5.54
CA GLY A 1115 -20.94 -20.86 4.71
C GLY A 1115 -20.91 -22.10 3.84
N VAL A 1116 -22.04 -22.80 3.79
CA VAL A 1116 -22.21 -24.03 3.00
C VAL A 1116 -23.26 -23.77 1.92
N ARG A 1117 -22.82 -23.79 0.65
CA ARG A 1117 -23.71 -23.82 -0.53
C ARG A 1117 -23.95 -25.29 -0.94
N LEU A 1118 -25.18 -25.65 -1.30
CA LEU A 1118 -25.52 -26.96 -1.88
C LEU A 1118 -26.41 -26.79 -3.13
N GLU A 1119 -25.98 -27.27 -4.29
CA GLU A 1119 -26.81 -27.16 -5.51
C GLU A 1119 -28.15 -27.92 -5.42
N ALA A 1120 -29.26 -27.19 -5.63
CA ALA A 1120 -30.61 -27.72 -5.81
C ALA A 1120 -30.95 -27.73 -7.31
N ASN A 1121 -31.13 -28.93 -7.88
CA ASN A 1121 -31.37 -29.08 -9.32
C ASN A 1121 -32.87 -28.91 -9.64
N LEU A 1122 -33.31 -27.74 -10.09
CA LEU A 1122 -34.72 -27.44 -10.34
C LEU A 1122 -35.27 -28.16 -11.59
N GLN A 1123 -36.43 -28.81 -11.48
CA GLN A 1123 -37.14 -29.41 -12.62
C GLN A 1123 -37.98 -28.35 -13.34
N THR A 1124 -37.43 -27.73 -14.39
CA THR A 1124 -38.14 -26.76 -15.24
C THR A 1124 -39.51 -27.25 -15.71
N SER A 1125 -39.63 -28.54 -16.07
CA SER A 1125 -40.86 -29.20 -16.50
C SER A 1125 -41.93 -29.41 -15.41
N SER A 1126 -41.67 -28.94 -14.18
CA SER A 1126 -42.58 -29.03 -13.04
C SER A 1126 -43.19 -27.68 -12.62
N VAL A 1127 -42.79 -26.58 -13.28
CA VAL A 1127 -43.38 -25.24 -13.07
C VAL A 1127 -44.89 -25.29 -13.33
N THR A 1128 -45.67 -24.76 -12.40
CA THR A 1128 -47.13 -24.73 -12.46
C THR A 1128 -47.67 -23.42 -11.91
N VAL A 1129 -48.39 -22.66 -12.74
CA VAL A 1129 -49.19 -21.52 -12.27
C VAL A 1129 -50.31 -22.04 -11.37
N VAL A 1130 -50.45 -21.47 -10.17
CA VAL A 1130 -51.40 -21.91 -9.13
C VAL A 1130 -52.56 -20.92 -8.98
N SER A 1131 -52.27 -19.62 -8.95
CA SER A 1131 -53.26 -18.56 -9.18
C SER A 1131 -52.96 -17.85 -10.49
N ALA A 1132 -54.00 -17.56 -11.27
CA ALA A 1132 -53.89 -16.89 -12.57
C ALA A 1132 -53.99 -15.36 -12.42
N PRO A 1133 -53.35 -14.57 -13.31
CA PRO A 1133 -53.46 -13.12 -13.29
C PRO A 1133 -54.89 -12.63 -13.49
N SER A 1134 -55.23 -11.48 -12.92
CA SER A 1134 -56.60 -10.94 -12.92
C SER A 1134 -56.92 -10.14 -14.18
N ASN A 1135 -55.90 -9.58 -14.84
CA ASN A 1135 -56.00 -8.69 -15.99
C ASN A 1135 -55.11 -9.15 -17.16
N GLY A 1136 -54.58 -10.38 -17.13
CA GLY A 1136 -53.80 -10.97 -18.22
C GLY A 1136 -53.94 -12.49 -18.30
N THR A 1137 -53.01 -13.16 -18.99
CA THR A 1137 -52.89 -14.63 -19.01
C THR A 1137 -51.44 -15.06 -18.84
N ALA A 1138 -51.16 -15.97 -17.91
CA ALA A 1138 -49.85 -16.58 -17.70
C ALA A 1138 -49.84 -18.04 -18.20
N THR A 1139 -48.85 -18.41 -19.02
CA THR A 1139 -48.74 -19.76 -19.64
C THR A 1139 -47.31 -20.31 -19.52
N VAL A 1140 -47.15 -21.47 -18.89
CA VAL A 1140 -45.85 -22.14 -18.71
C VAL A 1140 -45.35 -22.78 -20.03
N LYS A 1141 -44.04 -22.72 -20.28
CA LYS A 1141 -43.32 -23.33 -21.41
C LYS A 1141 -42.55 -24.59 -21.02
N ASP A 1142 -42.15 -25.36 -22.03
CA ASP A 1142 -41.32 -26.58 -21.89
C ASP A 1142 -39.95 -26.33 -21.22
N ASP A 1143 -39.46 -25.09 -21.22
CA ASP A 1143 -38.20 -24.64 -20.59
C ASP A 1143 -38.37 -24.11 -19.15
N GLY A 1144 -39.60 -24.10 -18.62
CA GLY A 1144 -39.94 -23.58 -17.29
C GLY A 1144 -40.24 -22.08 -17.24
N THR A 1145 -40.00 -21.33 -18.32
CA THR A 1145 -40.39 -19.91 -18.39
C THR A 1145 -41.91 -19.75 -18.53
N ILE A 1146 -42.42 -18.55 -18.24
CA ILE A 1146 -43.86 -18.24 -18.29
C ILE A 1146 -44.09 -17.08 -19.25
N ASP A 1147 -44.93 -17.28 -20.27
CA ASP A 1147 -45.43 -16.19 -21.10
C ASP A 1147 -46.61 -15.52 -20.41
N TYR A 1148 -46.42 -14.26 -20.01
CA TYR A 1148 -47.48 -13.35 -19.59
C TYR A 1148 -47.95 -12.48 -20.76
N VAL A 1149 -49.26 -12.31 -20.89
CA VAL A 1149 -49.88 -11.42 -21.89
C VAL A 1149 -50.92 -10.53 -21.18
N PRO A 1150 -50.79 -9.19 -21.21
CA PRO A 1150 -51.83 -8.29 -20.72
C PRO A 1150 -53.15 -8.45 -21.49
N SER A 1151 -54.27 -8.15 -20.84
CA SER A 1151 -55.53 -7.90 -21.57
C SER A 1151 -55.41 -6.62 -22.39
N SER A 1152 -55.99 -6.63 -23.60
CA SER A 1152 -56.07 -5.44 -24.47
C SER A 1152 -56.69 -4.25 -23.74
N GLY A 1153 -55.96 -3.13 -23.69
CA GLY A 1153 -56.35 -1.90 -22.98
C GLY A 1153 -56.28 -1.97 -21.44
N PHE A 1154 -55.48 -2.86 -20.87
CA PHE A 1154 -55.15 -2.85 -19.44
C PHE A 1154 -53.77 -2.22 -19.20
N ALA A 1155 -53.72 -1.25 -18.28
CA ALA A 1155 -52.51 -0.71 -17.67
C ALA A 1155 -52.72 -0.62 -16.14
N GLY A 1156 -51.65 -0.84 -15.38
CA GLY A 1156 -51.67 -0.96 -13.91
C GLY A 1156 -50.97 -2.23 -13.41
N ALA A 1157 -51.12 -2.52 -12.12
CA ALA A 1157 -50.55 -3.70 -11.48
C ALA A 1157 -51.46 -4.93 -11.61
N ASP A 1158 -50.87 -6.07 -11.93
CA ASP A 1158 -51.49 -7.40 -11.89
C ASP A 1158 -50.51 -8.40 -11.24
N SER A 1159 -50.99 -9.56 -10.78
CA SER A 1159 -50.11 -10.57 -10.19
C SER A 1159 -50.65 -11.99 -10.32
N PHE A 1160 -49.75 -12.96 -10.33
CA PHE A 1160 -50.07 -14.39 -10.38
C PHE A 1160 -49.09 -15.20 -9.53
N THR A 1161 -49.49 -16.40 -9.06
CA THR A 1161 -48.59 -17.28 -8.31
C THR A 1161 -48.23 -18.53 -9.08
N TYR A 1162 -47.02 -19.03 -8.90
CA TYR A 1162 -46.56 -20.31 -9.44
C TYR A 1162 -45.91 -21.16 -8.34
N THR A 1163 -45.65 -22.43 -8.68
CA THR A 1163 -44.76 -23.32 -7.91
C THR A 1163 -43.98 -24.26 -8.81
N VAL A 1164 -42.77 -24.60 -8.37
CA VAL A 1164 -41.85 -25.53 -9.05
C VAL A 1164 -41.52 -26.72 -8.13
N ARG A 1165 -40.77 -27.68 -8.65
CA ARG A 1165 -40.15 -28.79 -7.92
C ARG A 1165 -38.67 -28.90 -8.20
N ASP A 1166 -37.94 -29.44 -7.25
CA ASP A 1166 -36.55 -29.88 -7.44
C ASP A 1166 -36.48 -31.27 -8.09
N ALA A 1167 -35.26 -31.74 -8.35
CA ALA A 1167 -34.97 -33.06 -8.90
C ALA A 1167 -35.43 -34.22 -8.00
N SER A 1168 -35.65 -33.97 -6.70
CA SER A 1168 -36.19 -34.96 -5.76
C SER A 1168 -37.74 -34.99 -5.71
N GLY A 1169 -38.40 -33.97 -6.27
CA GLY A 1169 -39.85 -33.87 -6.35
C GLY A 1169 -40.52 -33.18 -5.16
N LEU A 1170 -39.76 -32.52 -4.28
CA LEU A 1170 -40.30 -31.57 -3.30
C LEU A 1170 -41.02 -30.43 -4.05
N LYS A 1171 -42.00 -29.77 -3.42
CA LYS A 1171 -42.73 -28.64 -4.03
C LYS A 1171 -42.37 -27.36 -3.31
N SER A 1172 -42.21 -26.26 -4.05
CA SER A 1172 -42.12 -24.94 -3.45
C SER A 1172 -43.45 -24.52 -2.78
N ASP A 1173 -43.35 -23.54 -1.88
CA ASP A 1173 -44.46 -22.67 -1.51
C ASP A 1173 -44.91 -21.83 -2.73
N GLU A 1174 -46.12 -21.26 -2.68
CA GLU A 1174 -46.66 -20.41 -3.74
C GLU A 1174 -45.94 -19.05 -3.77
N THR A 1175 -45.17 -18.82 -4.83
CA THR A 1175 -44.38 -17.61 -5.07
C THR A 1175 -45.07 -16.71 -6.09
N THR A 1176 -44.93 -15.41 -5.90
CA THR A 1176 -45.67 -14.35 -6.61
C THR A 1176 -44.84 -13.76 -7.74
N VAL A 1177 -45.49 -13.52 -8.87
CA VAL A 1177 -44.99 -12.65 -9.94
C VAL A 1177 -45.84 -11.39 -9.92
N GLU A 1178 -45.24 -10.26 -9.55
CA GLU A 1178 -45.84 -8.93 -9.68
C GLU A 1178 -45.54 -8.36 -11.07
N VAL A 1179 -46.58 -7.91 -11.77
CA VAL A 1179 -46.48 -7.36 -13.12
C VAL A 1179 -47.00 -5.93 -13.14
N THR A 1180 -46.16 -4.97 -13.52
CA THR A 1180 -46.60 -3.61 -13.86
C THR A 1180 -46.76 -3.49 -15.37
N VAL A 1181 -47.96 -3.14 -15.83
CA VAL A 1181 -48.26 -2.89 -17.25
C VAL A 1181 -48.39 -1.38 -17.49
N ASN A 1182 -47.57 -0.83 -18.38
CA ASN A 1182 -47.57 0.59 -18.73
C ASN A 1182 -48.63 0.91 -19.80
N ASP A 1183 -49.22 2.11 -19.71
CA ASP A 1183 -50.07 2.71 -20.76
C ASP A 1183 -49.18 3.29 -21.87
N THR A 1184 -49.47 3.00 -23.15
CA THR A 1184 -48.72 3.50 -24.31
C THR A 1184 -49.46 4.58 -25.10
N ILE A 1185 -50.70 4.94 -24.71
CA ILE A 1185 -51.54 5.89 -25.44
C ILE A 1185 -51.12 7.33 -25.11
N ALA A 1186 -50.13 7.83 -25.88
CA ALA A 1186 -49.93 9.26 -26.03
C ALA A 1186 -51.15 9.90 -26.73
N ASP A 1187 -52.05 10.56 -25.97
CA ASP A 1187 -53.28 11.19 -26.47
C ASP A 1187 -53.01 12.41 -27.39
N VAL A 1188 -52.70 12.13 -28.65
CA VAL A 1188 -52.49 13.12 -29.71
C VAL A 1188 -53.81 13.71 -30.22
N THR A 1189 -54.36 14.63 -29.42
CA THR A 1189 -55.45 15.52 -29.86
C THR A 1189 -55.06 16.30 -31.14
N PRO A 1190 -55.83 16.20 -32.25
CA PRO A 1190 -55.45 16.84 -33.51
C PRO A 1190 -55.59 18.37 -33.50
N VAL A 1191 -54.48 19.10 -33.57
CA VAL A 1191 -54.48 20.56 -33.77
C VAL A 1191 -54.90 20.91 -35.20
N THR A 1192 -56.04 21.60 -35.34
CA THR A 1192 -56.54 22.04 -36.64
C THR A 1192 -55.83 23.31 -37.12
N LEU A 1193 -55.16 23.23 -38.27
CA LEU A 1193 -54.61 24.38 -38.99
C LEU A 1193 -55.49 24.73 -40.21
N PRO A 1194 -55.69 26.02 -40.54
CA PRO A 1194 -56.49 26.46 -41.69
C PRO A 1194 -55.76 26.27 -43.03
N GLU A 1195 -56.53 26.34 -44.13
CA GLU A 1195 -56.16 25.82 -45.45
C GLU A 1195 -55.06 26.58 -46.23
N SER A 1196 -54.53 25.86 -47.21
CA SER A 1196 -53.40 26.18 -48.09
C SER A 1196 -53.59 27.39 -49.02
N ASN A 1197 -52.47 27.87 -49.58
CA ASN A 1197 -52.35 28.01 -51.05
C ASN A 1197 -50.89 27.92 -51.54
N SER A 1198 -50.62 26.95 -52.44
CA SER A 1198 -49.60 26.92 -53.53
C SER A 1198 -48.15 27.41 -53.28
N SER A 1199 -47.07 26.74 -53.73
CA SER A 1199 -46.93 25.88 -54.91
C SER A 1199 -45.62 25.06 -54.93
N SER A 1200 -45.66 23.87 -55.55
CA SER A 1200 -44.59 23.19 -56.34
C SER A 1200 -43.19 22.91 -55.73
N SER A 1201 -42.52 21.77 -55.97
CA SER A 1201 -42.89 20.53 -56.70
C SER A 1201 -41.78 19.46 -56.61
N GLY A 1202 -42.15 18.17 -56.61
CA GLY A 1202 -41.27 17.02 -56.92
C GLY A 1202 -40.37 16.56 -55.76
N SER A 1203 -40.57 15.44 -55.06
CA SER A 1203 -40.89 14.04 -55.41
C SER A 1203 -39.70 13.20 -55.89
N LEU A 1204 -39.23 12.26 -55.04
CA LEU A 1204 -39.27 10.79 -55.29
C LEU A 1204 -38.42 9.99 -54.27
N ALA A 1205 -38.99 8.87 -53.79
CA ALA A 1205 -38.32 7.62 -53.34
C ALA A 1205 -37.29 7.63 -52.18
N TRP A 1206 -36.94 6.50 -51.54
CA TRP A 1206 -37.69 5.39 -50.90
C TRP A 1206 -36.65 4.36 -50.35
N LEU A 1207 -36.94 3.73 -49.21
CA LEU A 1207 -36.45 2.43 -48.66
C LEU A 1207 -35.10 1.79 -49.10
N ALA A 1208 -34.26 1.41 -48.11
CA ALA A 1208 -33.70 0.06 -47.86
C ALA A 1208 -32.91 0.08 -46.51
N LEU A 1209 -32.87 -0.89 -45.59
CA LEU A 1209 -32.88 -2.37 -45.54
C LEU A 1209 -31.50 -3.10 -45.60
N LEU A 1210 -31.34 -3.98 -44.60
CA LEU A 1210 -30.58 -5.25 -44.56
C LEU A 1210 -29.06 -5.26 -44.29
N ALA A 1211 -28.64 -6.43 -43.78
CA ALA A 1211 -27.38 -6.68 -43.09
C ALA A 1211 -26.52 -7.76 -43.77
N ALA A 1212 -25.24 -7.78 -43.39
CA ALA A 1212 -24.36 -8.95 -43.33
C ALA A 1212 -23.92 -9.58 -44.70
N PRO A 1213 -22.99 -10.56 -44.72
CA PRO A 1213 -21.55 -10.24 -44.67
C PRO A 1213 -20.66 -10.99 -45.71
N PHE A 1214 -19.33 -10.76 -45.64
CA PHE A 1214 -18.24 -11.36 -46.46
C PHE A 1214 -18.25 -10.96 -47.97
N ALA A 1215 -17.12 -10.68 -48.65
CA ALA A 1215 -15.81 -11.33 -48.53
C ALA A 1215 -14.63 -10.53 -49.15
N ALA A 1216 -13.46 -10.66 -48.52
CA ALA A 1216 -12.13 -10.91 -49.11
C ALA A 1216 -11.48 -10.02 -50.20
N LEU A 1217 -10.22 -9.65 -49.89
CA LEU A 1217 -9.03 -9.60 -50.77
C LEU A 1217 -8.75 -8.41 -51.73
N ARG A 1218 -7.76 -7.62 -51.26
CA ARG A 1218 -6.49 -7.23 -51.93
C ARG A 1218 -6.37 -5.94 -52.77
N ARG A 1219 -5.59 -5.04 -52.15
CA ARG A 1219 -4.41 -4.31 -52.70
C ARG A 1219 -4.63 -3.13 -53.67
N ARG A 1220 -4.15 -1.97 -53.16
CA ARG A 1220 -3.48 -0.86 -53.88
C ARG A 1220 -4.39 -0.02 -54.82
N LYS A 1221 -4.20 1.29 -54.95
CA LYS A 1221 -3.08 2.16 -54.51
C LYS A 1221 -3.55 3.63 -54.40
N GLN A 1222 -2.97 4.38 -53.46
CA GLN A 1222 -2.76 5.84 -53.50
C GLN A 1222 -3.87 6.73 -54.10
N LYS A 1223 -4.63 7.39 -53.23
CA LYS A 1223 -4.41 8.83 -53.05
C LYS A 1223 -4.73 9.27 -51.63
#